data_AF-A0A2V8NFB8-F1
#
_entry.id   AF-A0A2V8NFB8-F1
#
_cell.length_a   1.000
_cell.length_b   1.000
_cell.length_c   1.000
_cell.angle_alpha   90.00
_cell.angle_beta   90.00
_cell.angle_gamma   90.00
#
_symmetry.space_group_name_H-M   'P 1'
#
loop_
_entity.id
_entity.type
_entity.pdbx_description
1 polymer ?
#
loop_
_entity_poly.entity_id
_entity_poly.type
_entity_poly.pdbx_seq_one_letter_code
_entity_poly.pdbx_strand_id
1 'polypeptide(L)'
;MIKFDTPLRVVYTLGVSLILSLPAAAQSVLNFARTPVNGRFKTGLTVTNPTPNYADVQFTFYGFDGNPVSSGLVNPVRYRIAPKGQISMLATDIFAASKIDGWVQATSPASGLIGSYISGDFASKAEASEASPALTSQVIPIIPIIRNDQINKTDLLVLNPGTANSNVTITFFTSRGEEAGTVTRSIASHAAVSLRPSTIVSPAVSGNLSARISSSVPVAAVAAIERDDALMFAGGQAFDQLATVRITPHFISGNGFNPVLILTNPNASPIVVTVTLFSETGGAVHASFNGPSSRDFLVPANGSISVDTRNITGLLFVPSVNGWLRVDSPNVVLSGVLILDEGQSTTAIPLQTSPMDRMIYSLLSEVEAPLSRLVLVNTSAVQAGLDISLVNQDGTTTAQTAMTIPARSKFSSLIRDLLPQAAGQDGGYVFIRSSVALYGIEILGDAGTRSLASLPLGRTVDGFSANPILATATITQVEPGPDVKPGTTIRVDVGGSLGDATFLLGDQVVPATRLAWPGAASFFIDIPAVEPGFVNLRMRTDGMELAPVPLHILPADNLPLQVIEGQAFYQKIDVGDAGLDLSRPVMVPIRNGRVEVVDRSAQSIVAVSQTDGRGQFRVPVPAEPDLTIRVMSRLRSDDLRVADNTNGNALYGISLDIDAREPLGRLLLVDNSRVSGAFNILEMLQRGNDAIRLADPKIVPPPVSIFWSSRNTPRSGSVRDGLVGTTFFNFVNNTAFVLGDRAVDSDEFDDSVIVHEYAHMLAARFSRDDSPGHVHGIGDMLDPRVAWSEGWANFFSGAVRNDPIYRDSMGPNGANILRYDLEDNIPPGDKPGYWSEASVQSLLWDLYDDHVDPADNVQFPLSLIWSAFADLKNDRFVYLPYFLDHFLARNPAASDVLRTMVQFRSIDFQPNVRPSVTNPFPRPINVGDVITGEVDSLTSKRTNLVQSSHFMSFTTTGGAASIRLEIAGLGPGDNPEANDLDLFLMDVNGRLLDRSDRGLNGESELISLRIPAGTYVVEVRSYYTKAETGGLVFNSGRYRLSVLVQ
;
A
#
# COMPACT_ATOMS: atom_id res chain seq x y z
N MET A 1 21.14 41.94 -19.31
CA MET A 1 20.72 42.84 -18.21
C MET A 1 19.39 43.49 -18.63
N ILE A 2 18.26 42.91 -18.24
CA ILE A 2 16.90 43.42 -18.50
C ILE A 2 16.19 43.41 -17.14
N LYS A 3 15.59 44.55 -16.77
CA LYS A 3 14.99 44.82 -15.46
C LYS A 3 13.64 44.11 -15.32
N PHE A 4 13.44 43.37 -14.23
CA PHE A 4 12.14 42.85 -13.83
C PHE A 4 11.41 43.86 -12.94
N ASP A 5 10.18 44.17 -13.31
CA ASP A 5 9.33 45.15 -12.63
C ASP A 5 8.83 44.66 -11.27
N THR A 6 8.68 45.62 -10.37
CA THR A 6 8.62 45.46 -8.91
C THR A 6 7.21 45.32 -8.27
N PRO A 7 6.06 45.08 -8.95
CA PRO A 7 4.78 44.99 -8.25
C PRO A 7 4.42 43.58 -7.74
N LEU A 8 5.12 42.51 -8.17
CA LEU A 8 4.74 41.14 -7.77
C LEU A 8 5.00 40.84 -6.28
N ARG A 9 5.97 41.51 -5.64
CA ARG A 9 6.38 41.26 -4.24
C ARG A 9 5.33 41.62 -3.18
N VAL A 10 4.39 42.52 -3.47
CA VAL A 10 3.39 42.95 -2.47
C VAL A 10 2.21 41.97 -2.38
N VAL A 11 1.94 41.19 -3.43
CA VAL A 11 0.94 40.10 -3.39
C VAL A 11 1.48 38.90 -2.61
N TYR A 12 2.79 38.65 -2.63
CA TYR A 12 3.41 37.57 -1.85
C TYR A 12 3.35 37.80 -0.32
N THR A 13 3.46 39.03 0.18
CA THR A 13 3.48 39.27 1.63
C THR A 13 2.11 39.10 2.29
N LEU A 14 1.00 39.24 1.55
CA LEU A 14 -0.36 38.96 2.06
C LEU A 14 -0.79 37.50 1.84
N GLY A 15 -0.19 36.77 0.89
CA GLY A 15 -0.36 35.32 0.73
C GLY A 15 0.31 34.48 1.83
N VAL A 16 1.37 35.00 2.46
CA VAL A 16 2.17 34.26 3.46
C VAL A 16 1.44 34.03 4.80
N SER A 17 0.34 34.74 5.10
CA SER A 17 -0.46 34.48 6.31
C SER A 17 -1.62 33.49 6.11
N LEU A 18 -1.87 33.02 4.88
CA LEU A 18 -2.91 32.04 4.54
C LEU A 18 -2.35 30.64 4.19
N ILE A 19 -1.02 30.45 4.26
CA ILE A 19 -0.31 29.19 3.91
C ILE A 19 0.27 28.48 5.17
N LEU A 20 -0.32 28.70 6.36
CA LEU A 20 0.03 27.92 7.57
C LEU A 20 -1.07 26.94 8.01
N SER A 21 -1.98 26.59 7.12
CA SER A 21 -2.71 25.33 7.21
C SER A 21 -2.21 24.42 6.09
N LEU A 22 -1.10 23.71 6.35
CA LEU A 22 -0.89 22.44 5.68
C LEU A 22 -2.19 21.64 5.91
N PRO A 23 -2.93 21.23 4.87
CA PRO A 23 -3.96 20.23 5.10
C PRO A 23 -3.23 19.04 5.73
N ALA A 24 -3.67 18.61 6.91
CA ALA A 24 -3.24 17.33 7.42
C ALA A 24 -3.50 16.32 6.30
N ALA A 25 -2.44 15.71 5.76
CA ALA A 25 -2.56 14.71 4.70
C ALA A 25 -3.71 13.77 5.10
N ALA A 26 -4.67 13.58 4.20
CA ALA A 26 -5.88 12.82 4.49
C ALA A 26 -5.46 11.39 4.86
N GLN A 27 -5.40 11.09 6.15
CA GLN A 27 -4.91 9.84 6.69
C GLN A 27 -6.08 9.01 7.20
N SER A 28 -6.06 7.70 6.90
CA SER A 28 -7.00 6.78 7.52
C SER A 28 -6.61 6.57 8.98
N VAL A 29 -7.57 6.77 9.90
CA VAL A 29 -7.42 6.47 11.34
C VAL A 29 -8.57 5.56 11.75
N LEU A 30 -8.25 4.30 12.03
CA LEU A 30 -9.21 3.25 12.36
C LEU A 30 -9.04 2.86 13.83
N ASN A 31 -10.09 3.04 14.65
CA ASN A 31 -10.03 2.76 16.09
C ASN A 31 -10.77 1.46 16.41
N PHE A 32 -10.04 0.42 16.79
CA PHE A 32 -10.60 -0.86 17.23
C PHE A 32 -10.76 -0.80 18.75
N ALA A 33 -11.95 -0.39 19.19
CA ALA A 33 -12.16 0.04 20.57
C ALA A 33 -11.92 -1.06 21.60
N ARG A 34 -12.32 -2.31 21.32
CA ARG A 34 -12.20 -3.43 22.27
C ARG A 34 -11.42 -4.56 21.63
N THR A 35 -10.15 -4.71 22.01
CA THR A 35 -9.25 -5.75 21.48
C THR A 35 -8.69 -6.65 22.58
N PRO A 36 -9.53 -7.36 23.35
CA PRO A 36 -9.03 -8.29 24.35
C PRO A 36 -8.29 -9.43 23.66
N VAL A 37 -7.13 -9.76 24.22
CA VAL A 37 -6.32 -10.91 23.89
C VAL A 37 -5.97 -11.59 25.19
N ASN A 38 -6.69 -12.67 25.51
CA ASN A 38 -6.44 -13.46 26.70
C ASN A 38 -6.89 -14.91 26.48
N GLY A 39 -6.70 -15.78 27.48
CA GLY A 39 -7.07 -17.20 27.35
C GLY A 39 -8.57 -17.46 27.11
N ARG A 40 -9.43 -16.44 27.24
CA ARG A 40 -10.89 -16.54 27.02
C ARG A 40 -11.34 -15.90 25.70
N PHE A 41 -10.78 -14.74 25.33
CA PHE A 41 -11.19 -13.98 24.14
C PHE A 41 -10.01 -13.69 23.22
N LYS A 42 -10.27 -13.84 21.92
CA LYS A 42 -9.40 -13.43 20.82
C LYS A 42 -10.06 -12.30 20.05
N THR A 43 -9.26 -11.49 19.37
CA THR A 43 -9.76 -10.44 18.49
C THR A 43 -9.06 -10.51 17.13
N GLY A 44 -9.85 -10.64 16.06
CA GLY A 44 -9.40 -10.52 14.67
C GLY A 44 -9.58 -9.10 14.18
N LEU A 45 -8.54 -8.52 13.59
CA LEU A 45 -8.55 -7.18 13.00
C LEU A 45 -8.45 -7.29 11.49
N THR A 46 -9.30 -6.54 10.79
CA THR A 46 -9.37 -6.52 9.34
C THR A 46 -9.26 -5.08 8.85
N VAL A 47 -8.33 -4.83 7.92
CA VAL A 47 -8.18 -3.56 7.21
C VAL A 47 -8.17 -3.84 5.71
N THR A 48 -9.12 -3.24 4.99
CA THR A 48 -9.25 -3.36 3.54
C THR A 48 -8.72 -2.07 2.89
N ASN A 49 -7.86 -2.23 1.88
CA ASN A 49 -7.32 -1.14 1.08
C ASN A 49 -8.08 -1.06 -0.25
N PRO A 50 -9.08 -0.20 -0.41
CA PRO A 50 -9.79 -0.05 -1.68
C PRO A 50 -9.01 0.81 -2.70
N THR A 51 -7.83 1.34 -2.36
CA THR A 51 -7.08 2.23 -3.27
C THR A 51 -6.36 1.45 -4.37
N PRO A 52 -6.00 2.09 -5.50
CA PRO A 52 -5.22 1.46 -6.57
C PRO A 52 -3.73 1.29 -6.23
N ASN A 53 -3.26 1.80 -5.08
CA ASN A 53 -1.87 1.78 -4.66
C ASN A 53 -1.69 0.92 -3.40
N TYR A 54 -0.43 0.57 -3.09
CA TYR A 54 -0.13 -0.09 -1.83
C TYR A 54 -0.35 0.87 -0.65
N ALA A 55 -0.87 0.36 0.46
CA ALA A 55 -1.05 1.14 1.69
C ALA A 55 -0.19 0.57 2.82
N ASP A 56 0.69 1.40 3.39
CA ASP A 56 1.39 1.07 4.64
C ASP A 56 0.48 1.40 5.83
N VAL A 57 0.15 0.39 6.63
CA VAL A 57 -0.75 0.50 7.77
C VAL A 57 0.01 0.18 9.05
N GLN A 58 0.07 1.16 9.95
CA GLN A 58 0.71 1.03 11.25
C GLN A 58 -0.34 0.72 12.31
N PHE A 59 -0.18 -0.41 12.98
CA PHE A 59 -1.00 -0.84 14.11
C PHE A 59 -0.29 -0.51 15.41
N THR A 60 -0.92 0.31 16.24
CA THR A 60 -0.46 0.65 17.59
C THR A 60 -1.42 0.08 18.61
N PHE A 61 -0.94 -0.77 19.52
CA PHE A 61 -1.74 -1.28 20.63
C PHE A 61 -1.58 -0.36 21.85
N TYR A 62 -2.66 0.25 22.32
CA TYR A 62 -2.65 1.06 23.53
C TYR A 62 -3.26 0.33 24.71
N GLY A 63 -2.60 0.43 25.87
CA GLY A 63 -3.20 0.10 27.15
C GLY A 63 -4.29 1.12 27.50
N PHE A 64 -5.13 0.80 28.48
CA PHE A 64 -6.15 1.75 28.95
C PHE A 64 -5.56 3.01 29.59
N ASP A 65 -4.29 2.99 30.00
CA ASP A 65 -3.54 4.16 30.47
C ASP A 65 -3.05 5.09 29.33
N GLY A 66 -3.18 4.66 28.08
CA GLY A 66 -2.75 5.38 26.88
C GLY A 66 -1.30 5.13 26.48
N ASN A 67 -0.58 4.29 27.22
CA ASN A 67 0.77 3.89 26.83
C ASN A 67 0.72 2.73 25.83
N PRO A 68 1.60 2.71 24.82
CA PRO A 68 1.74 1.55 23.94
C PRO A 68 2.12 0.30 24.74
N VAL A 69 1.44 -0.83 24.48
CA VAL A 69 1.76 -2.11 25.13
C VAL A 69 2.84 -2.84 24.32
N SER A 70 3.99 -3.15 24.93
CA SER A 70 4.97 -4.04 24.33
C SER A 70 4.79 -5.46 24.88
N SER A 71 4.65 -6.44 23.98
CA SER A 71 4.43 -7.83 24.33
C SER A 71 5.06 -8.74 23.27
N GLY A 72 6.38 -8.95 23.37
CA GLY A 72 7.14 -9.75 22.40
C GLY A 72 7.75 -8.91 21.25
N LEU A 73 7.03 -7.90 20.77
CA LEU A 73 7.50 -6.93 19.77
C LEU A 73 7.60 -5.51 20.33
N VAL A 74 8.43 -4.69 19.69
CA VAL A 74 8.31 -3.23 19.78
C VAL A 74 6.98 -2.83 19.12
N ASN A 75 6.26 -1.94 19.80
CA ASN A 75 4.98 -1.40 19.35
C ASN A 75 5.24 0.05 18.94
N PRO A 76 4.91 0.48 17.71
CA PRO A 76 3.94 -0.14 16.78
C PRO A 76 4.50 -1.16 15.79
N VAL A 77 3.59 -1.87 15.11
CA VAL A 77 3.89 -2.84 14.03
C VAL A 77 3.26 -2.35 12.72
N ARG A 78 4.02 -2.37 11.61
CA ARG A 78 3.58 -1.89 10.30
C ARG A 78 3.49 -3.04 9.29
N TYR A 79 2.38 -3.09 8.56
CA TYR A 79 2.15 -4.02 7.46
C TYR A 79 1.83 -3.24 6.19
N ARG A 80 2.27 -3.77 5.03
CA ARG A 80 1.92 -3.23 3.72
C ARG A 80 0.75 -4.04 3.14
N ILE A 81 -0.31 -3.36 2.71
CA ILE A 81 -1.51 -3.97 2.11
C ILE A 81 -1.50 -3.67 0.61
N ALA A 82 -1.73 -4.70 -0.20
CA ALA A 82 -1.78 -4.59 -1.66
C ALA A 82 -2.92 -3.66 -2.14
N PRO A 83 -2.80 -3.08 -3.35
CA PRO A 83 -3.91 -2.41 -4.03
C PRO A 83 -5.15 -3.28 -4.06
N LYS A 84 -6.30 -2.72 -3.69
CA LYS A 84 -7.58 -3.47 -3.61
C LYS A 84 -7.51 -4.71 -2.70
N GLY A 85 -6.48 -4.84 -1.88
CA GLY A 85 -6.22 -5.99 -1.02
C GLY A 85 -6.78 -5.81 0.39
N GLN A 86 -6.50 -6.79 1.25
CA GLN A 86 -6.95 -6.82 2.62
C GLN A 86 -5.92 -7.51 3.51
N ILE A 87 -5.76 -7.00 4.73
CA ILE A 87 -5.15 -7.76 5.83
C ILE A 87 -6.25 -8.18 6.80
N SER A 88 -6.26 -9.44 7.19
CA SER A 88 -7.12 -9.97 8.25
C SER A 88 -6.29 -10.91 9.11
N MET A 89 -6.09 -10.53 10.38
CA MET A 89 -5.17 -11.21 11.30
C MET A 89 -5.66 -11.09 12.75
N LEU A 90 -5.34 -12.10 13.57
CA LEU A 90 -5.53 -12.00 15.02
C LEU A 90 -4.60 -10.93 15.61
N ALA A 91 -5.07 -10.21 16.61
CA ALA A 91 -4.23 -9.27 17.36
C ALA A 91 -3.02 -9.96 18.02
N THR A 92 -3.15 -11.24 18.41
CA THR A 92 -2.01 -12.07 18.87
C THR A 92 -0.90 -12.18 17.83
N ASP A 93 -1.27 -12.23 16.56
CA ASP A 93 -0.35 -12.46 15.44
C ASP A 93 0.25 -11.16 14.94
N ILE A 94 -0.51 -10.06 15.01
CA ILE A 94 -0.03 -8.71 14.67
C ILE A 94 1.07 -8.29 15.66
N PHE A 95 0.86 -8.51 16.96
CA PHE A 95 1.74 -8.04 18.04
C PHE A 95 2.63 -9.14 18.65
N ALA A 96 2.57 -10.38 18.14
CA ALA A 96 3.27 -11.57 18.64
C ALA A 96 3.12 -11.79 20.16
N ALA A 97 1.89 -11.67 20.66
CA ALA A 97 1.59 -11.58 22.08
C ALA A 97 0.64 -12.66 22.58
N SER A 98 0.84 -13.10 23.83
CA SER A 98 0.00 -14.12 24.46
C SER A 98 -1.10 -13.55 25.35
N LYS A 99 -0.95 -12.33 25.86
CA LYS A 99 -1.96 -11.62 26.65
C LYS A 99 -1.82 -10.11 26.51
N ILE A 100 -2.84 -9.44 25.97
CA ILE A 100 -2.93 -7.99 25.92
C ILE A 100 -4.39 -7.56 26.12
N ASP A 101 -4.65 -6.61 27.01
CA ASP A 101 -5.96 -5.97 27.14
C ASP A 101 -5.82 -4.46 26.83
N GLY A 102 -6.70 -3.94 25.99
CA GLY A 102 -6.71 -2.53 25.60
C GLY A 102 -7.44 -2.33 24.28
N TRP A 103 -6.92 -1.42 23.45
CA TRP A 103 -7.49 -1.05 22.16
C TRP A 103 -6.38 -0.86 21.11
N VAL A 104 -6.72 -0.99 19.83
CA VAL A 104 -5.77 -0.84 18.73
C VAL A 104 -6.17 0.33 17.84
N GLN A 105 -5.19 1.15 17.47
CA GLN A 105 -5.33 2.14 16.41
C GLN A 105 -4.57 1.67 15.19
N ALA A 106 -5.20 1.68 14.01
CA ALA A 106 -4.50 1.55 12.74
C ALA A 106 -4.48 2.91 12.03
N THR A 107 -3.29 3.35 11.64
CA THR A 107 -3.07 4.60 10.91
C THR A 107 -2.37 4.35 9.58
N SER A 108 -2.72 5.12 8.55
CA SER A 108 -2.06 5.04 7.24
C SER A 108 -2.07 6.39 6.54
N PRO A 109 -0.99 6.80 5.85
CA PRO A 109 -1.04 7.97 4.99
C PRO A 109 -2.04 7.80 3.84
N ALA A 110 -2.40 6.56 3.47
CA ALA A 110 -3.47 6.31 2.51
C ALA A 110 -4.84 6.66 3.11
N SER A 111 -5.65 7.39 2.35
CA SER A 111 -7.03 7.73 2.71
C SER A 111 -8.02 6.62 2.30
N GLY A 112 -9.19 6.59 2.94
CA GLY A 112 -10.30 5.71 2.54
C GLY A 112 -10.14 4.23 2.90
N LEU A 113 -9.21 3.85 3.78
CA LEU A 113 -9.11 2.47 4.29
C LEU A 113 -10.35 2.13 5.13
N ILE A 114 -10.77 0.86 5.07
CA ILE A 114 -11.97 0.37 5.77
C ILE A 114 -11.54 -0.63 6.84
N GLY A 115 -11.94 -0.40 8.09
CA GLY A 115 -11.59 -1.23 9.24
C GLY A 115 -12.80 -1.96 9.85
N SER A 116 -12.64 -3.24 10.14
CA SER A 116 -13.58 -4.02 10.96
C SER A 116 -12.82 -4.95 11.91
N TYR A 117 -13.49 -5.42 12.95
CA TYR A 117 -12.93 -6.38 13.89
C TYR A 117 -14.01 -7.33 14.39
N ILE A 118 -13.57 -8.53 14.76
CA ILE A 118 -14.40 -9.56 15.40
C ILE A 118 -13.75 -9.97 16.70
N SER A 119 -14.52 -10.06 17.78
CA SER A 119 -14.02 -10.45 19.11
C SER A 119 -14.88 -11.56 19.68
N GLY A 120 -14.26 -12.56 20.29
CA GLY A 120 -14.99 -13.75 20.72
C GLY A 120 -14.10 -14.88 21.22
N ASP A 121 -14.73 -15.94 21.73
CA ASP A 121 -14.08 -17.25 21.87
C ASP A 121 -14.18 -18.05 20.56
N PHE A 122 -14.98 -17.57 19.60
CA PHE A 122 -15.30 -18.16 18.29
C PHE A 122 -15.95 -19.55 18.37
N ALA A 123 -16.35 -20.01 19.55
CA ALA A 123 -17.05 -21.26 19.78
C ALA A 123 -18.50 -21.01 20.19
N SER A 124 -18.73 -20.11 21.14
CA SER A 124 -20.04 -19.75 21.68
C SER A 124 -20.35 -18.26 21.60
N LYS A 125 -19.32 -17.42 21.67
CA LYS A 125 -19.43 -15.96 21.67
C LYS A 125 -18.58 -15.37 20.55
N ALA A 126 -19.20 -14.57 19.71
CA ALA A 126 -18.53 -13.71 18.76
C ALA A 126 -19.38 -12.45 18.57
N GLU A 127 -18.73 -11.31 18.35
CA GLU A 127 -19.40 -10.12 17.86
C GLU A 127 -18.45 -9.36 16.94
N ALA A 128 -19.01 -8.75 15.90
CA ALA A 128 -18.27 -7.94 14.94
C ALA A 128 -18.64 -6.46 15.08
N SER A 129 -17.71 -5.59 14.74
CA SER A 129 -17.96 -4.15 14.66
C SER A 129 -17.04 -3.54 13.63
N GLU A 130 -17.49 -2.44 13.03
CA GLU A 130 -16.61 -1.55 12.27
C GLU A 130 -15.66 -0.80 13.23
N ALA A 131 -14.60 -0.23 12.68
CA ALA A 131 -13.74 0.71 13.41
C ALA A 131 -14.59 1.85 13.99
N SER A 132 -14.44 2.12 15.27
CA SER A 132 -15.29 3.06 16.00
C SER A 132 -14.97 4.52 15.60
N PRO A 133 -15.98 5.30 15.20
CA PRO A 133 -15.78 6.70 14.85
C PRO A 133 -15.43 7.52 16.10
N ALA A 134 -14.52 8.49 15.93
CA ALA A 134 -14.20 9.45 16.97
C ALA A 134 -15.12 10.66 16.86
N LEU A 135 -15.93 10.92 17.89
CA LEU A 135 -16.98 11.94 17.88
C LEU A 135 -16.93 12.79 19.15
N THR A 136 -17.22 14.09 19.04
CA THR A 136 -17.34 15.00 20.21
C THR A 136 -18.68 14.92 20.91
N SER A 137 -19.71 14.44 20.21
CA SER A 137 -21.05 14.20 20.75
C SER A 137 -21.63 12.92 20.14
N GLN A 138 -22.02 11.98 21.00
CA GLN A 138 -22.52 10.68 20.55
C GLN A 138 -23.53 10.06 21.54
N VAL A 139 -24.33 9.15 21.00
CA VAL A 139 -25.37 8.38 21.71
C VAL A 139 -25.05 6.91 21.66
N ILE A 140 -25.12 6.23 22.81
CA ILE A 140 -25.24 4.77 22.83
C ILE A 140 -26.71 4.44 23.09
N PRO A 141 -27.39 3.79 22.13
CA PRO A 141 -28.85 3.67 22.16
C PRO A 141 -29.34 2.68 23.22
N ILE A 142 -28.51 1.71 23.62
CA ILE A 142 -28.85 0.73 24.66
C ILE A 142 -27.64 0.39 25.54
N ILE A 143 -27.88 0.40 26.85
CA ILE A 143 -26.97 -0.04 27.90
C ILE A 143 -27.80 -0.80 28.94
N PRO A 144 -27.85 -2.13 28.89
CA PRO A 144 -28.54 -2.93 29.90
C PRO A 144 -27.84 -2.79 31.25
N ILE A 145 -28.59 -2.47 32.31
CA ILE A 145 -28.03 -2.43 33.67
C ILE A 145 -27.98 -3.86 34.22
N ILE A 146 -26.81 -4.48 34.13
CA ILE A 146 -26.55 -5.77 34.76
C ILE A 146 -25.89 -5.51 36.11
N ARG A 147 -26.59 -5.85 37.20
CA ARG A 147 -26.12 -5.67 38.59
C ARG A 147 -25.76 -7.03 39.17
N ASN A 148 -24.46 -7.33 39.23
CA ASN A 148 -23.87 -8.48 39.94
C ASN A 148 -24.21 -9.90 39.44
N ASP A 149 -23.41 -10.39 38.49
CA ASP A 149 -22.86 -11.74 38.54
C ASP A 149 -21.44 -11.73 37.88
N GLN A 150 -20.68 -12.83 37.95
CA GLN A 150 -19.33 -12.93 37.34
C GLN A 150 -19.37 -13.18 35.82
N ILE A 151 -20.54 -13.45 35.24
CA ILE A 151 -20.68 -14.10 33.93
C ILE A 151 -21.36 -13.16 32.90
N ASN A 152 -22.37 -12.42 33.33
CA ASN A 152 -23.09 -11.34 32.65
C ASN A 152 -22.59 -9.95 33.13
N LYS A 153 -22.16 -9.10 32.20
CA LYS A 153 -21.71 -7.74 32.51
C LYS A 153 -21.89 -6.78 31.35
N THR A 154 -22.06 -5.50 31.68
CA THR A 154 -22.04 -4.39 30.72
C THR A 154 -20.90 -3.46 31.07
N ASP A 155 -19.94 -3.33 30.15
CA ASP A 155 -18.82 -2.40 30.26
C ASP A 155 -18.99 -1.32 29.17
N LEU A 156 -19.04 -0.04 29.56
CA LEU A 156 -18.98 1.09 28.64
C LEU A 156 -17.53 1.52 28.48
N LEU A 157 -16.97 1.31 27.30
CA LEU A 157 -15.63 1.74 26.96
C LEU A 157 -15.68 3.07 26.22
N VAL A 158 -14.93 4.06 26.71
CA VAL A 158 -14.71 5.33 26.02
C VAL A 158 -13.22 5.56 25.90
N LEU A 159 -12.72 5.72 24.68
CA LEU A 159 -11.31 5.92 24.39
C LEU A 159 -11.07 7.24 23.67
N ASN A 160 -9.94 7.86 23.97
CA ASN A 160 -9.48 9.08 23.34
C ASN A 160 -8.42 8.72 22.30
N PRO A 161 -8.73 8.69 20.99
CA PRO A 161 -7.78 8.31 19.97
C PRO A 161 -6.80 9.43 19.60
N GLY A 162 -6.98 10.63 20.15
CA GLY A 162 -6.17 11.81 19.84
C GLY A 162 -4.98 12.01 20.77
N THR A 163 -4.16 12.99 20.41
CA THR A 163 -2.92 13.38 21.11
C THR A 163 -3.13 14.39 22.24
N ALA A 164 -4.33 14.94 22.38
CA ALA A 164 -4.70 15.88 23.46
C ALA A 164 -5.62 15.22 24.49
N ASN A 165 -5.54 15.63 25.75
CA ASN A 165 -6.43 15.13 26.80
C ASN A 165 -7.89 15.56 26.55
N SER A 166 -8.84 14.68 26.85
CA SER A 166 -10.27 14.91 26.69
C SER A 166 -11.01 14.94 28.02
N ASN A 167 -11.83 15.96 28.25
CA ASN A 167 -12.82 15.93 29.33
C ASN A 167 -14.13 15.37 28.77
N VAL A 168 -14.49 14.17 29.21
CA VAL A 168 -15.65 13.43 28.72
C VAL A 168 -16.73 13.42 29.80
N THR A 169 -17.92 13.87 29.45
CA THR A 169 -19.13 13.79 30.28
C THR A 169 -20.07 12.75 29.71
N ILE A 170 -20.49 11.81 30.55
CA ILE A 170 -21.37 10.69 30.22
C ILE A 170 -22.60 10.79 31.09
N THR A 171 -23.76 11.01 30.47
CA THR A 171 -25.06 11.10 31.15
C THR A 171 -25.93 9.93 30.73
N PHE A 172 -26.46 9.19 31.70
CA PHE A 172 -27.36 8.07 31.49
C PHE A 172 -28.81 8.50 31.61
N PHE A 173 -29.66 8.03 30.70
CA PHE A 173 -31.10 8.29 30.71
C PHE A 173 -31.90 6.99 30.79
N THR A 174 -32.97 6.99 31.59
CA THR A 174 -33.96 5.91 31.63
C THR A 174 -34.81 5.91 30.36
N SER A 175 -35.58 4.84 30.12
CA SER A 175 -36.54 4.78 29.01
C SER A 175 -37.59 5.89 29.05
N ARG A 176 -37.88 6.45 30.22
CA ARG A 176 -38.81 7.58 30.39
C ARG A 176 -38.17 8.94 30.11
N GLY A 177 -36.86 9.00 29.90
CA GLY A 177 -36.11 10.24 29.67
C GLY A 177 -35.64 10.95 30.93
N GLU A 178 -35.71 10.28 32.08
CA GLU A 178 -35.17 10.80 33.34
C GLU A 178 -33.66 10.56 33.39
N GLU A 179 -32.90 11.54 33.86
CA GLU A 179 -31.46 11.36 34.11
C GLU A 179 -31.26 10.36 35.25
N ALA A 180 -30.59 9.26 34.95
CA ALA A 180 -30.31 8.17 35.87
C ALA A 180 -28.96 8.36 36.62
N GLY A 181 -28.06 9.17 36.04
CA GLY A 181 -26.77 9.52 36.62
C GLY A 181 -25.83 10.13 35.59
N THR A 182 -24.88 10.95 36.06
CA THR A 182 -23.85 11.58 35.22
C THR A 182 -22.48 11.37 35.81
N VAL A 183 -21.48 11.19 34.94
CA VAL A 183 -20.07 11.13 35.33
C VAL A 183 -19.22 11.94 34.36
N THR A 184 -18.24 12.67 34.89
CA THR A 184 -17.19 13.31 34.09
C THR A 184 -15.85 12.65 34.37
N ARG A 185 -15.08 12.38 33.32
CA ARG A 185 -13.74 11.81 33.38
C ARG A 185 -12.80 12.59 32.47
N SER A 186 -11.61 12.89 32.97
CA SER A 186 -10.52 13.30 32.09
C SER A 186 -9.85 12.03 31.57
N ILE A 187 -9.76 11.90 30.26
CA ILE A 187 -9.12 10.79 29.56
C ILE A 187 -7.89 11.36 28.87
N ALA A 188 -6.70 10.86 29.24
CA ALA A 188 -5.45 11.30 28.66
C ALA A 188 -5.38 10.97 27.15
N SER A 189 -4.40 11.53 26.45
CA SER A 189 -4.10 11.16 25.06
C SER A 189 -3.94 9.63 24.91
N HIS A 190 -4.57 9.04 23.90
CA HIS A 190 -4.57 7.60 23.63
C HIS A 190 -5.12 6.69 24.76
N ALA A 191 -5.55 7.24 25.90
CA ALA A 191 -6.06 6.47 27.00
C ALA A 191 -7.52 6.06 26.78
N ALA A 192 -7.98 5.10 27.57
CA ALA A 192 -9.38 4.68 27.57
C ALA A 192 -9.88 4.41 28.98
N VAL A 193 -11.17 4.62 29.20
CA VAL A 193 -11.83 4.30 30.45
C VAL A 193 -12.91 3.26 30.20
N SER A 194 -12.87 2.17 30.97
CA SER A 194 -13.96 1.21 31.06
C SER A 194 -14.78 1.51 32.30
N LEU A 195 -16.07 1.76 32.11
CA LEU A 195 -17.01 2.13 33.17
C LEU A 195 -18.12 1.09 33.25
N ARG A 196 -18.48 0.70 34.47
CA ARG A 196 -19.68 -0.10 34.72
C ARG A 196 -20.84 0.83 35.00
N PRO A 197 -21.91 0.86 34.18
CA PRO A 197 -23.06 1.74 34.40
C PRO A 197 -23.68 1.58 35.80
N SER A 198 -23.67 0.34 36.33
CA SER A 198 -24.20 0.00 37.65
C SER A 198 -23.47 0.68 38.82
N THR A 199 -22.25 1.18 38.63
CA THR A 199 -21.50 1.93 39.66
C THR A 199 -21.78 3.43 39.65
N ILE A 200 -22.47 3.94 38.61
CA ILE A 200 -22.79 5.36 38.44
C ILE A 200 -24.27 5.59 38.74
N VAL A 201 -25.12 4.67 38.28
CA VAL A 201 -26.58 4.81 38.34
C VAL A 201 -27.14 4.19 39.63
N SER A 202 -28.06 4.92 40.27
CA SER A 202 -28.74 4.52 41.52
C SER A 202 -29.27 3.07 41.45
N PRO A 203 -29.09 2.25 42.50
CA PRO A 203 -29.63 0.88 42.58
C PRO A 203 -31.14 0.75 42.31
N ALA A 204 -31.92 1.80 42.54
CA ALA A 204 -33.36 1.82 42.31
C ALA A 204 -33.75 1.83 40.81
N VAL A 205 -32.83 2.23 39.93
CA VAL A 205 -33.07 2.23 38.49
C VAL A 205 -32.91 0.81 37.94
N SER A 206 -33.85 0.34 37.14
CA SER A 206 -33.81 -0.97 36.50
C SER A 206 -34.11 -0.86 35.02
N GLY A 207 -33.73 -1.90 34.25
CA GLY A 207 -33.96 -1.97 32.81
C GLY A 207 -32.83 -1.37 31.97
N ASN A 208 -33.16 -1.02 30.73
CA ASN A 208 -32.22 -0.50 29.74
C ASN A 208 -32.05 1.02 29.89
N LEU A 209 -30.81 1.48 29.77
CA LEU A 209 -30.45 2.89 29.70
C LEU A 209 -30.03 3.27 28.28
N SER A 210 -29.97 4.57 28.03
CA SER A 210 -29.12 5.11 26.96
C SER A 210 -28.06 6.03 27.56
N ALA A 211 -26.93 6.21 26.87
CA ALA A 211 -25.91 7.18 27.27
C ALA A 211 -25.83 8.33 26.27
N ARG A 212 -25.57 9.53 26.79
CA ARG A 212 -25.15 10.73 26.06
C ARG A 212 -23.72 11.03 26.44
N ILE A 213 -22.84 11.11 25.45
CA ILE A 213 -21.42 11.32 25.65
C ILE A 213 -21.05 12.62 24.94
N SER A 214 -20.51 13.57 25.69
CA SER A 214 -20.00 14.85 25.20
C SER A 214 -18.55 15.02 25.63
N SER A 215 -17.68 15.49 24.75
CA SER A 215 -16.25 15.57 25.00
C SER A 215 -15.60 16.82 24.40
N SER A 216 -14.49 17.26 24.99
CA SER A 216 -13.73 18.43 24.52
C SER A 216 -12.91 18.17 23.26
N VAL A 217 -12.55 16.91 22.99
CA VAL A 217 -11.97 16.43 21.72
C VAL A 217 -12.68 15.15 21.28
N PRO A 218 -12.65 14.77 19.99
CA PRO A 218 -13.33 13.56 19.50
C PRO A 218 -12.90 12.29 20.28
N VAL A 219 -13.86 11.48 20.73
CA VAL A 219 -13.63 10.20 21.42
C VAL A 219 -14.46 9.08 20.77
N ALA A 220 -13.98 7.84 20.83
CA ALA A 220 -14.76 6.69 20.38
C ALA A 220 -15.38 5.97 21.59
N ALA A 221 -16.63 5.51 21.45
CA ALA A 221 -17.32 4.81 22.54
C ALA A 221 -18.04 3.55 22.05
N VAL A 222 -17.96 2.48 22.86
CA VAL A 222 -18.63 1.21 22.61
C VAL A 222 -19.12 0.65 23.95
N ALA A 223 -20.38 0.24 24.02
CA ALA A 223 -20.87 -0.61 25.10
C ALA A 223 -20.68 -2.08 24.72
N ALA A 224 -19.93 -2.82 25.55
CA ALA A 224 -19.76 -4.26 25.43
C ALA A 224 -20.66 -4.97 26.45
N ILE A 225 -21.58 -5.78 25.96
CA ILE A 225 -22.60 -6.47 26.73
C ILE A 225 -22.30 -7.96 26.62
N GLU A 226 -21.77 -8.52 27.70
CA GLU A 226 -21.43 -9.94 27.80
C GLU A 226 -22.52 -10.63 28.61
N ARG A 227 -23.02 -11.75 28.10
CA ARG A 227 -23.90 -12.69 28.81
C ARG A 227 -23.25 -14.06 28.87
N ASP A 228 -23.82 -15.02 29.59
CA ASP A 228 -23.28 -16.39 29.74
C ASP A 228 -22.86 -17.03 28.41
N ASP A 229 -23.64 -16.83 27.35
CA ASP A 229 -23.53 -17.43 26.03
C ASP A 229 -23.49 -16.42 24.87
N ALA A 230 -23.53 -15.11 25.14
CA ALA A 230 -23.55 -14.08 24.10
C ALA A 230 -22.57 -12.92 24.37
N LEU A 231 -22.14 -12.28 23.29
CA LEU A 231 -21.41 -11.02 23.31
C LEU A 231 -22.09 -10.09 22.30
N MET A 232 -22.39 -8.85 22.71
CA MET A 232 -23.00 -7.84 21.84
C MET A 232 -22.29 -6.50 22.00
N PHE A 233 -22.11 -5.80 20.90
CA PHE A 233 -21.56 -4.45 20.85
C PHE A 233 -22.63 -3.43 20.47
N ALA A 234 -22.66 -2.31 21.20
CA ALA A 234 -23.44 -1.13 20.82
C ALA A 234 -22.48 0.07 20.70
N GLY A 235 -22.10 0.38 19.47
CA GLY A 235 -21.23 1.52 19.14
C GLY A 235 -21.93 2.86 19.34
N GLY A 236 -21.14 3.90 19.62
CA GLY A 236 -21.61 5.27 19.67
C GLY A 236 -22.04 5.78 18.30
N GLN A 237 -23.23 6.38 18.24
CA GLN A 237 -23.83 6.96 17.05
C GLN A 237 -23.75 8.49 17.13
N ALA A 238 -23.53 9.17 16.01
CA ALA A 238 -23.43 10.62 15.96
C ALA A 238 -24.74 11.32 16.39
N PHE A 239 -24.60 12.41 17.15
CA PHE A 239 -25.74 13.16 17.69
C PHE A 239 -26.43 14.06 16.65
N ASP A 240 -25.85 14.26 15.47
CA ASP A 240 -26.29 15.21 14.44
C ASP A 240 -26.87 14.53 13.19
N GLN A 241 -27.05 13.21 13.22
CA GLN A 241 -27.57 12.47 12.07
C GLN A 241 -29.09 12.60 11.94
N LEU A 242 -29.53 13.68 11.30
CA LEU A 242 -30.92 13.90 10.90
C LEU A 242 -31.31 12.95 9.77
N ALA A 243 -32.44 12.26 9.92
CA ALA A 243 -33.00 11.45 8.85
C ALA A 243 -34.51 11.29 9.03
N THR A 244 -35.23 11.19 7.93
CA THR A 244 -36.67 10.89 7.90
C THR A 244 -36.95 9.40 7.79
N VAL A 245 -35.99 8.62 7.30
CA VAL A 245 -36.12 7.17 7.09
C VAL A 245 -34.87 6.47 7.65
N ARG A 246 -35.12 5.40 8.39
CA ARG A 246 -34.10 4.48 8.89
C ARG A 246 -34.50 3.05 8.55
N ILE A 247 -33.56 2.24 8.07
CA ILE A 247 -33.78 0.87 7.63
C ILE A 247 -32.99 -0.09 8.52
N THR A 248 -33.63 -1.19 8.90
CA THR A 248 -32.95 -2.38 9.40
C THR A 248 -33.06 -3.49 8.35
N PRO A 249 -31.95 -3.91 7.71
CA PRO A 249 -32.01 -4.82 6.57
C PRO A 249 -32.50 -6.24 6.90
N HIS A 250 -32.47 -6.64 8.17
CA HIS A 250 -32.73 -8.02 8.58
C HIS A 250 -33.48 -8.10 9.91
N PHE A 251 -34.51 -8.94 9.96
CA PHE A 251 -35.03 -9.54 11.19
C PHE A 251 -35.57 -10.94 10.88
N ILE A 252 -35.58 -11.81 11.89
CA ILE A 252 -36.31 -13.08 11.89
C ILE A 252 -37.14 -13.13 13.17
N SER A 253 -38.41 -13.52 13.08
CA SER A 253 -39.30 -13.62 14.24
C SER A 253 -40.18 -14.86 14.20
N GLY A 254 -40.38 -15.53 15.35
CA GLY A 254 -41.10 -16.80 15.48
C GLY A 254 -40.15 -17.97 15.74
N ASN A 255 -40.65 -19.12 16.22
CA ASN A 255 -39.85 -20.31 16.54
C ASN A 255 -38.62 -20.07 17.45
N GLY A 256 -38.74 -19.21 18.47
CA GLY A 256 -37.64 -18.88 19.40
C GLY A 256 -36.85 -17.62 19.05
N PHE A 257 -37.02 -17.06 17.85
CA PHE A 257 -36.42 -15.79 17.44
C PHE A 257 -37.32 -14.62 17.85
N ASN A 258 -36.81 -13.71 18.69
CA ASN A 258 -37.57 -12.54 19.16
C ASN A 258 -36.76 -11.24 18.99
N PRO A 259 -36.82 -10.60 17.81
CA PRO A 259 -36.04 -9.40 17.57
C PRO A 259 -36.68 -8.20 18.28
N VAL A 260 -35.83 -7.37 18.90
CA VAL A 260 -36.25 -6.21 19.69
C VAL A 260 -35.67 -4.94 19.09
N LEU A 261 -36.52 -4.05 18.60
CA LEU A 261 -36.13 -2.73 18.15
C LEU A 261 -36.00 -1.78 19.35
N ILE A 262 -34.85 -1.11 19.45
CA ILE A 262 -34.63 -0.03 20.40
C ILE A 262 -34.52 1.28 19.65
N LEU A 263 -35.39 2.23 19.99
CA LEU A 263 -35.32 3.60 19.49
C LEU A 263 -35.09 4.56 20.66
N THR A 264 -34.09 5.40 20.53
CA THR A 264 -33.62 6.32 21.56
C THR A 264 -33.67 7.74 21.02
N ASN A 265 -34.43 8.59 21.71
CA ASN A 265 -34.64 9.99 21.36
C ASN A 265 -33.67 10.87 22.18
N PRO A 266 -32.66 11.48 21.55
CA PRO A 266 -31.77 12.41 22.23
C PRO A 266 -32.31 13.84 22.39
N ASN A 267 -33.49 14.12 21.86
CA ASN A 267 -34.06 15.46 21.85
C ASN A 267 -34.88 15.72 23.12
N ALA A 268 -34.94 16.99 23.51
CA ALA A 268 -35.72 17.45 24.66
C ALA A 268 -37.26 17.43 24.42
N SER A 269 -37.71 17.04 23.23
CA SER A 269 -39.13 16.89 22.89
C SER A 269 -39.41 15.46 22.44
N PRO A 270 -40.59 14.90 22.76
CA PRO A 270 -40.94 13.55 22.32
C PRO A 270 -41.12 13.50 20.79
N ILE A 271 -40.84 12.33 20.19
CA ILE A 271 -40.92 12.10 18.75
C ILE A 271 -41.96 11.02 18.49
N VAL A 272 -42.84 11.23 17.51
CA VAL A 272 -43.68 10.17 16.95
C VAL A 272 -42.94 9.51 15.80
N VAL A 273 -42.85 8.19 15.83
CA VAL A 273 -42.22 7.37 14.79
C VAL A 273 -43.20 6.32 14.30
N THR A 274 -43.16 6.01 13.02
CA THR A 274 -43.95 4.94 12.41
C THR A 274 -43.02 3.79 12.08
N VAL A 275 -43.26 2.62 12.68
CA VAL A 275 -42.46 1.42 12.43
C VAL A 275 -43.24 0.49 11.52
N THR A 276 -42.64 0.12 10.39
CA THR A 276 -43.25 -0.76 9.38
C THR A 276 -42.42 -2.01 9.16
N LEU A 277 -43.05 -3.19 9.30
CA LEU A 277 -42.46 -4.50 9.03
C LEU A 277 -42.87 -4.99 7.64
N PHE A 278 -41.87 -5.44 6.89
CA PHE A 278 -42.01 -6.03 5.56
C PHE A 278 -41.54 -7.48 5.60
N SER A 279 -42.24 -8.37 4.91
CA SER A 279 -41.70 -9.70 4.59
C SER A 279 -40.54 -9.58 3.60
N GLU A 280 -39.83 -10.68 3.36
CA GLU A 280 -38.76 -10.74 2.36
C GLU A 280 -39.20 -10.25 0.97
N THR A 281 -40.43 -10.53 0.56
CA THR A 281 -41.00 -10.09 -0.73
C THR A 281 -41.48 -8.63 -0.73
N GLY A 282 -41.35 -7.91 0.38
CA GLY A 282 -41.88 -6.55 0.55
C GLY A 282 -43.37 -6.48 0.88
N GLY A 283 -44.05 -7.63 0.95
CA GLY A 283 -45.46 -7.73 1.29
C GLY A 283 -45.71 -7.90 2.79
N ALA A 284 -46.92 -8.37 3.11
CA ALA A 284 -47.34 -8.66 4.48
C ALA A 284 -46.44 -9.69 5.18
N VAL A 285 -46.15 -9.47 6.46
CA VAL A 285 -45.41 -10.42 7.32
C VAL A 285 -46.26 -11.59 7.81
N HIS A 286 -47.57 -11.54 7.61
CA HIS A 286 -48.51 -12.61 7.93
C HIS A 286 -49.65 -12.62 6.90
N ALA A 287 -50.17 -13.80 6.56
CA ALA A 287 -51.24 -13.96 5.58
C ALA A 287 -52.55 -13.24 5.95
N SER A 288 -52.74 -12.85 7.22
CA SER A 288 -53.92 -12.10 7.68
C SER A 288 -53.84 -10.59 7.41
N PHE A 289 -52.72 -10.06 6.92
CA PHE A 289 -52.56 -8.65 6.61
C PHE A 289 -52.61 -8.42 5.09
N ASN A 290 -53.25 -7.34 4.67
CA ASN A 290 -53.37 -6.96 3.25
C ASN A 290 -52.13 -6.20 2.72
N GLY A 291 -51.06 -6.11 3.51
CA GLY A 291 -49.82 -5.38 3.20
C GLY A 291 -48.85 -5.35 4.38
N PRO A 292 -47.77 -4.55 4.30
CA PRO A 292 -46.82 -4.37 5.40
C PRO A 292 -47.51 -3.94 6.70
N SER A 293 -47.04 -4.42 7.84
CA SER A 293 -47.62 -4.11 9.15
C SER A 293 -46.97 -2.86 9.71
N SER A 294 -47.77 -1.82 10.00
CA SER A 294 -47.27 -0.52 10.45
C SER A 294 -47.94 -0.08 11.76
N ARG A 295 -47.16 0.50 12.66
CA ARG A 295 -47.65 1.03 13.95
C ARG A 295 -46.86 2.27 14.39
N ASP A 296 -47.58 3.24 14.93
CA ASP A 296 -46.99 4.45 15.51
C ASP A 296 -46.59 4.26 16.96
N PHE A 297 -45.46 4.84 17.33
CA PHE A 297 -44.93 4.87 18.69
C PHE A 297 -44.50 6.29 19.06
N LEU A 298 -44.71 6.66 20.32
CA LEU A 298 -44.19 7.89 20.92
C LEU A 298 -42.89 7.57 21.65
N VAL A 299 -41.76 8.08 21.16
CA VAL A 299 -40.47 8.01 21.84
C VAL A 299 -40.35 9.22 22.78
N PRO A 300 -40.30 9.04 24.11
CA PRO A 300 -40.26 10.15 25.06
C PRO A 300 -39.06 11.09 24.83
N ALA A 301 -39.17 12.35 25.25
CA ALA A 301 -38.03 13.27 25.28
C ALA A 301 -36.89 12.68 26.11
N ASN A 302 -35.65 12.69 25.61
CA ASN A 302 -34.47 12.05 26.21
C ASN A 302 -34.59 10.54 26.51
N GLY A 303 -35.72 9.92 26.18
CA GLY A 303 -36.05 8.55 26.54
C GLY A 303 -35.82 7.56 25.41
N SER A 304 -36.31 6.35 25.63
CA SER A 304 -36.23 5.26 24.66
C SER A 304 -37.44 4.35 24.74
N ILE A 305 -37.70 3.64 23.65
CA ILE A 305 -38.71 2.57 23.59
C ILE A 305 -38.06 1.26 23.16
N SER A 306 -38.63 0.15 23.63
CA SER A 306 -38.30 -1.19 23.19
C SER A 306 -39.55 -1.81 22.57
N VAL A 307 -39.44 -2.26 21.34
CA VAL A 307 -40.59 -2.70 20.53
C VAL A 307 -40.24 -4.05 19.91
N ASP A 308 -41.00 -5.09 20.25
CA ASP A 308 -40.91 -6.39 19.57
C ASP A 308 -41.92 -6.49 18.41
N THR A 309 -41.81 -7.53 17.61
CA THR A 309 -42.70 -7.74 16.45
C THR A 309 -44.15 -7.96 16.84
N ARG A 310 -44.43 -8.48 18.03
CA ARG A 310 -45.78 -8.65 18.57
C ARG A 310 -46.38 -7.30 18.98
N ASN A 311 -45.59 -6.37 19.50
CA ASN A 311 -46.02 -5.01 19.77
C ASN A 311 -46.40 -4.30 18.47
N ILE A 312 -45.78 -4.64 17.33
CA ILE A 312 -46.12 -4.02 16.03
C ILE A 312 -47.37 -4.67 15.42
N THR A 313 -47.42 -6.01 15.40
CA THR A 313 -48.42 -6.78 14.62
C THR A 313 -49.60 -7.29 15.44
N GLY A 314 -49.44 -7.39 16.76
CA GLY A 314 -50.40 -8.07 17.65
C GLY A 314 -50.36 -9.59 17.60
N LEU A 315 -49.48 -10.20 16.78
CA LEU A 315 -49.45 -11.64 16.52
C LEU A 315 -48.14 -12.28 16.97
N LEU A 316 -48.18 -13.60 17.17
CA LEU A 316 -47.00 -14.45 17.26
C LEU A 316 -46.84 -15.17 15.92
N PHE A 317 -45.62 -15.27 15.42
CA PHE A 317 -45.33 -15.92 14.15
C PHE A 317 -45.03 -17.42 14.33
N VAL A 318 -45.86 -18.25 13.70
CA VAL A 318 -45.62 -19.69 13.51
C VAL A 318 -46.12 -20.05 12.10
N PRO A 319 -45.25 -20.43 11.14
CA PRO A 319 -43.78 -20.53 11.24
C PRO A 319 -43.10 -19.15 11.37
N SER A 320 -41.77 -19.14 11.51
CA SER A 320 -40.99 -17.90 11.56
C SER A 320 -41.11 -17.08 10.27
N VAL A 321 -41.05 -15.76 10.41
CA VAL A 321 -41.03 -14.80 9.31
C VAL A 321 -39.64 -14.19 9.20
N ASN A 322 -39.12 -14.12 7.98
CA ASN A 322 -37.89 -13.45 7.62
C ASN A 322 -38.24 -12.15 6.87
N GLY A 323 -37.68 -11.02 7.29
CA GLY A 323 -38.10 -9.72 6.76
C GLY A 323 -37.12 -8.58 7.01
N TRP A 324 -37.57 -7.37 6.73
CA TRP A 324 -36.84 -6.12 6.99
C TRP A 324 -37.79 -5.05 7.55
N LEU A 325 -37.21 -4.01 8.15
CA LEU A 325 -37.96 -3.00 8.89
C LEU A 325 -37.58 -1.59 8.42
N ARG A 326 -38.60 -0.72 8.36
CA ARG A 326 -38.46 0.72 8.12
C ARG A 326 -39.00 1.50 9.31
N VAL A 327 -38.28 2.53 9.71
CA VAL A 327 -38.71 3.52 10.70
C VAL A 327 -38.81 4.87 9.99
N ASP A 328 -40.02 5.40 9.92
CA ASP A 328 -40.29 6.76 9.48
C ASP A 328 -40.35 7.69 10.69
N SER A 329 -39.70 8.85 10.58
CA SER A 329 -39.69 9.88 11.60
C SER A 329 -39.72 11.27 10.97
N PRO A 330 -40.01 12.33 11.74
CA PRO A 330 -39.61 13.68 11.37
C PRO A 330 -38.09 13.73 11.07
N ASN A 331 -37.64 14.78 10.38
CA ASN A 331 -36.22 14.97 10.08
C ASN A 331 -35.44 15.42 11.34
N VAL A 332 -35.30 14.50 12.29
CA VAL A 332 -34.74 14.73 13.63
C VAL A 332 -33.68 13.67 13.95
N VAL A 333 -32.90 13.95 14.98
CA VAL A 333 -31.92 13.00 15.51
C VAL A 333 -32.69 11.88 16.20
N LEU A 334 -32.43 10.64 15.81
CA LEU A 334 -32.99 9.45 16.43
C LEU A 334 -31.95 8.34 16.26
N SER A 335 -31.57 7.74 17.38
CA SER A 335 -30.61 6.64 17.42
C SER A 335 -31.33 5.33 17.68
N GLY A 336 -30.72 4.21 17.28
CA GLY A 336 -31.32 2.92 17.58
C GLY A 336 -30.59 1.74 16.98
N VAL A 337 -31.02 0.56 17.44
CA VAL A 337 -30.50 -0.75 17.04
C VAL A 337 -31.64 -1.75 17.04
N LEU A 338 -31.58 -2.74 16.15
CA LEU A 338 -32.39 -3.94 16.25
C LEU A 338 -31.54 -5.04 16.87
N ILE A 339 -31.96 -5.56 18.01
CA ILE A 339 -31.31 -6.69 18.67
C ILE A 339 -31.92 -7.96 18.09
N LEU A 340 -31.08 -8.84 17.54
CA LEU A 340 -31.45 -10.20 17.20
C LEU A 340 -31.14 -11.07 18.42
N ASP A 341 -32.17 -11.48 19.16
CA ASP A 341 -32.05 -12.40 20.30
C ASP A 341 -32.64 -13.76 19.90
N GLU A 342 -31.77 -14.78 19.91
CA GLU A 342 -32.06 -16.14 19.47
C GLU A 342 -31.94 -17.15 20.62
N GLY A 343 -31.94 -16.66 21.87
CA GLY A 343 -31.89 -17.48 23.08
C GLY A 343 -30.50 -18.01 23.46
N GLN A 344 -29.63 -18.29 22.48
CA GLN A 344 -28.22 -18.69 22.70
C GLN A 344 -27.19 -17.83 21.96
N SER A 345 -27.65 -16.82 21.22
CA SER A 345 -26.80 -15.85 20.54
C SER A 345 -27.54 -14.52 20.48
N THR A 346 -26.79 -13.43 20.56
CA THR A 346 -27.33 -12.07 20.49
C THR A 346 -26.37 -11.20 19.72
N THR A 347 -26.89 -10.47 18.72
CA THR A 347 -26.14 -9.42 18.01
C THR A 347 -27.05 -8.22 17.76
N ALA A 348 -26.46 -7.06 17.44
CA ALA A 348 -27.20 -5.83 17.19
C ALA A 348 -26.94 -5.30 15.78
N ILE A 349 -28.03 -5.03 15.06
CA ILE A 349 -28.00 -4.39 13.76
C ILE A 349 -28.27 -2.89 13.93
N PRO A 350 -27.32 -2.00 13.60
CA PRO A 350 -27.57 -0.57 13.62
C PRO A 350 -28.57 -0.16 12.53
N LEU A 351 -29.36 0.87 12.81
CA LEU A 351 -30.28 1.48 11.84
C LEU A 351 -29.48 2.24 10.77
N GLN A 352 -29.77 1.98 9.50
CA GLN A 352 -29.10 2.60 8.37
C GLN A 352 -29.94 3.75 7.81
N THR A 353 -29.32 4.91 7.64
CA THR A 353 -29.98 6.14 7.13
C THR A 353 -29.73 6.34 5.64
N SER A 354 -28.59 5.87 5.13
CA SER A 354 -28.17 6.08 3.74
C SER A 354 -27.96 4.74 3.04
N PRO A 355 -28.59 4.52 1.86
CA PRO A 355 -28.30 3.37 1.03
C PRO A 355 -26.96 3.55 0.29
N MET A 356 -26.44 2.47 -0.27
CA MET A 356 -25.17 2.42 -1.00
C MET A 356 -25.34 1.72 -2.35
N ASP A 357 -24.68 2.17 -3.40
CA ASP A 357 -24.61 1.48 -4.70
C ASP A 357 -23.32 0.66 -4.86
N ARG A 358 -22.32 0.92 -4.02
CA ARG A 358 -21.04 0.20 -3.93
C ARG A 358 -20.75 -0.17 -2.48
N MET A 359 -20.49 -1.44 -2.24
CA MET A 359 -20.35 -1.99 -0.89
C MET A 359 -19.23 -3.02 -0.82
N ILE A 360 -18.52 -3.03 0.30
CA ILE A 360 -17.57 -4.07 0.69
C ILE A 360 -18.13 -4.86 1.87
N TYR A 361 -18.10 -6.18 1.72
CA TYR A 361 -18.38 -7.17 2.75
C TYR A 361 -17.03 -7.65 3.31
N SER A 362 -16.70 -7.25 4.53
CA SER A 362 -15.31 -7.23 5.00
C SER A 362 -14.84 -8.53 5.63
N LEU A 363 -15.73 -9.38 6.18
CA LEU A 363 -15.32 -10.59 6.91
C LEU A 363 -15.75 -11.87 6.19
N LEU A 364 -14.91 -12.38 5.30
CA LEU A 364 -15.15 -13.67 4.68
C LEU A 364 -14.66 -14.82 5.58
N SER A 365 -15.56 -15.70 6.03
CA SER A 365 -15.21 -16.92 6.75
C SER A 365 -16.02 -18.10 6.19
N GLU A 366 -15.32 -19.00 5.50
CA GLU A 366 -15.93 -20.06 4.70
C GLU A 366 -15.26 -21.44 4.87
N VAL A 367 -14.36 -21.58 5.85
CA VAL A 367 -13.71 -22.86 6.17
C VAL A 367 -14.60 -23.71 7.07
N GLU A 368 -14.95 -23.18 8.24
CA GLU A 368 -15.83 -23.78 9.24
C GLU A 368 -16.74 -22.71 9.83
N ALA A 369 -17.78 -23.12 10.57
CA ALA A 369 -18.68 -22.15 11.21
C ALA A 369 -17.89 -21.26 12.19
N PRO A 370 -18.19 -19.95 12.29
CA PRO A 370 -19.30 -19.24 11.62
C PRO A 370 -19.09 -18.96 10.13
N LEU A 371 -20.15 -19.10 9.34
CA LEU A 371 -20.23 -18.83 7.91
C LEU A 371 -20.75 -17.42 7.60
N SER A 372 -20.28 -16.86 6.49
CA SER A 372 -20.65 -15.54 5.98
C SER A 372 -21.99 -15.53 5.24
N ARG A 373 -22.92 -14.69 5.69
CA ARG A 373 -24.24 -14.45 5.08
C ARG A 373 -24.38 -13.00 4.65
N LEU A 374 -24.75 -12.82 3.39
CA LEU A 374 -25.11 -11.52 2.83
C LEU A 374 -26.60 -11.27 2.99
N VAL A 375 -26.95 -10.06 3.40
CA VAL A 375 -28.33 -9.57 3.41
C VAL A 375 -28.38 -8.20 2.75
N LEU A 376 -29.26 -8.05 1.76
CA LEU A 376 -29.47 -6.81 1.02
C LEU A 376 -30.96 -6.47 0.93
N VAL A 377 -31.29 -5.18 0.97
CA VAL A 377 -32.66 -4.68 0.84
C VAL A 377 -32.71 -3.59 -0.23
N ASN A 378 -33.56 -3.81 -1.22
CA ASN A 378 -33.93 -2.82 -2.22
C ASN A 378 -35.22 -2.11 -1.79
N THR A 379 -35.12 -0.89 -1.29
CA THR A 379 -36.30 -0.09 -0.91
C THR A 379 -36.90 0.68 -2.08
N SER A 380 -36.24 0.69 -3.23
CA SER A 380 -36.66 1.44 -4.41
C SER A 380 -37.87 0.81 -5.10
N ALA A 381 -38.55 1.59 -5.94
CA ALA A 381 -39.67 1.11 -6.76
C ALA A 381 -39.22 0.35 -8.03
N VAL A 382 -37.91 0.21 -8.26
CA VAL A 382 -37.33 -0.41 -9.45
C VAL A 382 -36.50 -1.63 -9.02
N GLN A 383 -36.36 -2.62 -9.90
CA GLN A 383 -35.46 -3.75 -9.66
C GLN A 383 -34.00 -3.27 -9.60
N ALA A 384 -33.21 -3.86 -8.70
CA ALA A 384 -31.78 -3.65 -8.61
C ALA A 384 -31.05 -4.75 -9.40
N GLY A 385 -30.16 -4.39 -10.32
CA GLY A 385 -29.17 -5.29 -10.90
C GLY A 385 -27.86 -5.19 -10.14
N LEU A 386 -27.28 -6.32 -9.76
CA LEU A 386 -26.07 -6.40 -8.93
C LEU A 386 -24.98 -7.18 -9.66
N ASP A 387 -23.77 -6.63 -9.64
CA ASP A 387 -22.52 -7.33 -9.94
C ASP A 387 -21.80 -7.61 -8.62
N ILE A 388 -21.48 -8.88 -8.36
CA ILE A 388 -20.87 -9.34 -7.11
C ILE A 388 -19.51 -9.97 -7.45
N SER A 389 -18.45 -9.52 -6.80
CA SER A 389 -17.07 -10.00 -7.02
C SER A 389 -16.46 -10.54 -5.73
N LEU A 390 -15.83 -11.70 -5.81
CA LEU A 390 -15.01 -12.29 -4.75
C LEU A 390 -13.57 -11.85 -4.92
N VAL A 391 -13.02 -11.18 -3.91
CA VAL A 391 -11.66 -10.62 -3.94
C VAL A 391 -10.82 -11.21 -2.83
N ASN A 392 -9.65 -11.74 -3.20
CA ASN A 392 -8.66 -12.29 -2.27
C ASN A 392 -7.97 -11.19 -1.47
N GLN A 393 -7.25 -11.59 -0.41
CA GLN A 393 -6.46 -10.69 0.43
C GLN A 393 -5.35 -9.94 -0.33
N ASP A 394 -4.85 -10.49 -1.44
CA ASP A 394 -3.86 -9.85 -2.31
C ASP A 394 -4.47 -8.87 -3.35
N GLY A 395 -5.80 -8.73 -3.37
CA GLY A 395 -6.53 -7.87 -4.30
C GLY A 395 -6.88 -8.52 -5.64
N THR A 396 -6.52 -9.79 -5.86
CA THR A 396 -6.95 -10.54 -7.05
C THR A 396 -8.42 -10.94 -6.96
N THR A 397 -9.13 -10.87 -8.08
CA THR A 397 -10.55 -11.27 -8.15
C THR A 397 -10.66 -12.70 -8.67
N THR A 398 -11.26 -13.59 -7.88
CA THR A 398 -11.32 -15.03 -8.17
C THR A 398 -12.64 -15.48 -8.77
N ALA A 399 -13.73 -14.77 -8.48
CA ALA A 399 -15.04 -15.08 -9.01
C ALA A 399 -15.90 -13.82 -9.13
N GLN A 400 -16.83 -13.83 -10.09
CA GLN A 400 -17.82 -12.78 -10.30
C GLN A 400 -19.14 -13.43 -10.69
N THR A 401 -20.24 -12.87 -10.20
CA THR A 401 -21.60 -13.29 -10.56
C THR A 401 -22.51 -12.07 -10.65
N ALA A 402 -23.61 -12.20 -11.37
CA ALA A 402 -24.61 -11.15 -11.49
C ALA A 402 -25.98 -11.69 -11.05
N MET A 403 -26.75 -10.84 -10.37
CA MET A 403 -28.09 -11.19 -9.90
C MET A 403 -29.00 -9.96 -9.86
N THR A 404 -30.28 -10.17 -9.56
CA THR A 404 -31.23 -9.07 -9.38
C THR A 404 -32.00 -9.17 -8.08
N ILE A 405 -32.30 -8.04 -7.45
CA ILE A 405 -33.19 -7.94 -6.30
C ILE A 405 -34.46 -7.18 -6.74
N PRO A 406 -35.66 -7.79 -6.68
CA PRO A 406 -36.91 -7.12 -7.01
C PRO A 406 -37.13 -5.81 -6.24
N ALA A 407 -37.96 -4.92 -6.79
CA ALA A 407 -38.34 -3.68 -6.12
C ALA A 407 -38.97 -3.97 -4.73
N ARG A 408 -38.65 -3.13 -3.74
CA ARG A 408 -39.19 -3.20 -2.37
C ARG A 408 -39.00 -4.55 -1.66
N SER A 409 -37.98 -5.32 -2.03
CA SER A 409 -37.73 -6.66 -1.51
C SER A 409 -36.38 -6.77 -0.81
N LYS A 410 -36.22 -7.88 -0.09
CA LYS A 410 -34.99 -8.29 0.58
C LYS A 410 -34.44 -9.53 -0.11
N PHE A 411 -33.13 -9.65 -0.10
CA PHE A 411 -32.39 -10.83 -0.48
C PHE A 411 -31.49 -11.29 0.67
N SER A 412 -31.37 -12.60 0.88
CA SER A 412 -30.44 -13.18 1.85
C SER A 412 -29.93 -14.54 1.37
N SER A 413 -28.61 -14.74 1.44
CA SER A 413 -27.97 -16.01 1.07
C SER A 413 -26.61 -16.15 1.77
N LEU A 414 -26.14 -17.39 1.97
CA LEU A 414 -24.73 -17.62 2.27
C LEU A 414 -23.87 -17.17 1.08
N ILE A 415 -22.66 -16.67 1.34
CA ILE A 415 -21.75 -16.24 0.28
C ILE A 415 -21.34 -17.45 -0.58
N ARG A 416 -21.01 -18.60 0.02
CA ARG A 416 -20.70 -19.84 -0.71
C ARG A 416 -21.81 -20.32 -1.67
N ASP A 417 -23.08 -19.98 -1.40
CA ASP A 417 -24.19 -20.38 -2.27
C ASP A 417 -24.29 -19.46 -3.50
N LEU A 418 -23.87 -18.20 -3.35
CA LEU A 418 -23.79 -17.22 -4.44
C LEU A 418 -22.53 -17.40 -5.29
N LEU A 419 -21.43 -17.70 -4.61
CA LEU A 419 -20.07 -17.80 -5.12
C LEU A 419 -19.44 -19.08 -4.56
N PRO A 420 -19.66 -20.25 -5.20
CA PRO A 420 -19.12 -21.53 -4.72
C PRO A 420 -17.59 -21.53 -4.52
N GLN A 421 -16.87 -20.66 -5.24
CA GLN A 421 -15.43 -20.46 -5.11
C GLN A 421 -15.00 -19.89 -3.75
N ALA A 422 -15.92 -19.32 -2.98
CA ALA A 422 -15.64 -18.85 -1.62
C ALA A 422 -15.47 -20.00 -0.62
N ALA A 423 -15.94 -21.22 -0.94
CA ALA A 423 -15.84 -22.36 -0.03
C ALA A 423 -14.37 -22.65 0.34
N GLY A 424 -14.08 -22.76 1.64
CA GLY A 424 -12.73 -22.98 2.16
C GLY A 424 -11.85 -21.73 2.22
N GLN A 425 -12.39 -20.53 1.94
CA GLN A 425 -11.65 -19.28 2.12
C GLN A 425 -11.76 -18.74 3.55
N ASP A 426 -10.67 -18.17 4.04
CA ASP A 426 -10.63 -17.43 5.31
C ASP A 426 -9.95 -16.07 5.06
N GLY A 427 -10.75 -15.01 5.16
CA GLY A 427 -10.45 -13.64 4.74
C GLY A 427 -10.50 -13.41 3.22
N GLY A 428 -10.21 -12.16 2.81
CA GLY A 428 -10.70 -11.62 1.55
C GLY A 428 -12.04 -10.92 1.77
N TYR A 429 -12.63 -10.39 0.70
CA TYR A 429 -13.88 -9.64 0.79
C TYR A 429 -14.76 -9.83 -0.44
N VAL A 430 -16.04 -9.53 -0.29
CA VAL A 430 -16.98 -9.46 -1.42
C VAL A 430 -17.24 -8.01 -1.75
N PHE A 431 -17.06 -7.65 -3.02
CA PHE A 431 -17.42 -6.34 -3.55
C PHE A 431 -18.75 -6.43 -4.31
N ILE A 432 -19.65 -5.49 -4.06
CA ILE A 432 -20.97 -5.44 -4.68
C ILE A 432 -21.17 -4.08 -5.34
N ARG A 433 -21.51 -4.08 -6.62
CA ARG A 433 -21.98 -2.91 -7.36
C ARG A 433 -23.45 -3.10 -7.74
N SER A 434 -24.29 -2.12 -7.45
CA SER A 434 -25.73 -2.17 -7.72
C SER A 434 -26.17 -1.02 -8.64
N SER A 435 -27.17 -1.27 -9.48
CA SER A 435 -27.78 -0.25 -10.36
C SER A 435 -28.67 0.76 -9.61
N VAL A 436 -29.05 0.44 -8.38
CA VAL A 436 -29.77 1.33 -7.44
C VAL A 436 -29.17 1.19 -6.04
N ALA A 437 -29.18 2.25 -5.25
CA ALA A 437 -28.63 2.19 -3.90
C ALA A 437 -29.48 1.26 -2.99
N LEU A 438 -28.81 0.37 -2.25
CA LEU A 438 -29.39 -0.64 -1.37
C LEU A 438 -28.97 -0.43 0.09
N TYR A 439 -29.69 -1.05 1.01
CA TYR A 439 -29.27 -1.22 2.40
C TYR A 439 -28.78 -2.65 2.61
N GLY A 440 -27.85 -2.89 3.53
CA GLY A 440 -27.32 -4.24 3.69
C GLY A 440 -26.54 -4.47 4.97
N ILE A 441 -26.52 -5.72 5.41
CA ILE A 441 -25.80 -6.15 6.60
C ILE A 441 -25.10 -7.47 6.29
N GLU A 442 -23.90 -7.61 6.83
CA GLU A 442 -23.16 -8.84 6.92
C GLU A 442 -23.57 -9.58 8.21
N ILE A 443 -23.83 -10.88 8.11
CA ILE A 443 -24.13 -11.73 9.28
C ILE A 443 -23.18 -12.92 9.27
N LEU A 444 -22.48 -13.14 10.38
CA LEU A 444 -21.72 -14.35 10.64
C LEU A 444 -22.57 -15.28 11.50
N GLY A 445 -22.75 -16.52 11.08
CA GLY A 445 -23.71 -17.43 11.71
C GLY A 445 -23.44 -18.89 11.39
N ASP A 446 -24.37 -19.78 11.73
CA ASP A 446 -24.32 -21.15 11.21
C ASP A 446 -24.95 -21.23 9.81
N ALA A 447 -24.92 -22.44 9.21
CA ALA A 447 -25.59 -22.67 7.93
C ALA A 447 -27.13 -22.52 8.01
N GLY A 448 -27.70 -22.56 9.22
CA GLY A 448 -29.13 -22.33 9.50
C GLY A 448 -29.44 -20.85 9.76
N THR A 449 -30.49 -20.54 10.51
CA THR A 449 -30.90 -19.14 10.73
C THR A 449 -30.20 -18.46 11.91
N ARG A 450 -29.21 -19.11 12.53
CA ARG A 450 -28.55 -18.57 13.73
C ARG A 450 -27.57 -17.47 13.34
N SER A 451 -27.64 -16.34 14.04
CA SER A 451 -26.77 -15.17 13.88
C SER A 451 -25.85 -15.06 15.09
N LEU A 452 -24.54 -15.19 14.89
CA LEU A 452 -23.54 -15.02 15.94
C LEU A 452 -23.07 -13.58 16.03
N ALA A 453 -22.80 -12.95 14.89
CA ALA A 453 -22.36 -11.56 14.81
C ALA A 453 -22.96 -10.86 13.60
N SER A 454 -23.05 -9.53 13.65
CA SER A 454 -23.49 -8.72 12.49
C SER A 454 -22.62 -7.49 12.30
N LEU A 455 -22.42 -7.11 11.04
CA LEU A 455 -21.53 -6.01 10.65
C LEU A 455 -22.17 -5.18 9.53
N PRO A 456 -22.21 -3.83 9.64
CA PRO A 456 -22.55 -2.97 8.51
C PRO A 456 -21.62 -3.17 7.32
N LEU A 457 -22.17 -3.07 6.10
CA LEU A 457 -21.34 -3.12 4.90
C LEU A 457 -20.48 -1.86 4.79
N GLY A 458 -19.22 -2.03 4.40
CA GLY A 458 -18.27 -0.94 4.21
C GLY A 458 -18.59 -0.14 2.94
N ARG A 459 -18.49 1.19 3.04
CA ARG A 459 -18.62 2.11 1.89
C ARG A 459 -17.26 2.26 1.19
N THR A 460 -17.27 2.24 -0.13
CA THR A 460 -16.09 2.55 -0.96
C THR A 460 -16.18 3.93 -1.60
N VAL A 461 -15.06 4.45 -2.09
CA VAL A 461 -15.02 5.68 -2.90
C VAL A 461 -15.71 5.51 -4.26
N ASP A 462 -16.20 6.61 -4.80
CA ASP A 462 -16.76 6.68 -6.14
C ASP A 462 -15.67 6.35 -7.17
N GLY A 463 -15.93 5.36 -8.04
CA GLY A 463 -14.95 4.90 -9.04
C GLY A 463 -14.32 3.54 -8.73
N PHE A 464 -14.35 3.06 -7.48
CA PHE A 464 -13.82 1.73 -7.14
C PHE A 464 -14.48 0.61 -7.96
N SER A 465 -13.66 -0.28 -8.50
CA SER A 465 -14.08 -1.51 -9.17
C SER A 465 -13.14 -2.64 -8.82
N ALA A 466 -13.71 -3.84 -8.63
CA ALA A 466 -12.91 -5.06 -8.55
C ALA A 466 -12.10 -5.26 -9.82
N ASN A 467 -10.95 -5.93 -9.70
CA ASN A 467 -10.16 -6.28 -10.86
C ASN A 467 -10.95 -7.25 -11.76
N PRO A 468 -10.75 -7.21 -13.09
CA PRO A 468 -11.33 -8.23 -13.95
C PRO A 468 -10.81 -9.61 -13.54
N ILE A 469 -11.63 -10.65 -13.69
CA ILE A 469 -11.12 -12.02 -13.60
C ILE A 469 -10.13 -12.20 -14.75
N LEU A 470 -8.86 -12.33 -14.41
CA LEU A 470 -7.86 -12.75 -15.37
C LEU A 470 -8.06 -14.26 -15.59
N ALA A 471 -8.50 -14.66 -16.78
CA ALA A 471 -8.62 -16.06 -17.17
C ALA A 471 -7.22 -16.64 -17.42
N THR A 472 -6.42 -16.73 -16.36
CA THR A 472 -5.07 -17.25 -16.39
C THR A 472 -5.06 -18.73 -16.06
N ALA A 473 -4.05 -19.43 -16.57
CA ALA A 473 -3.84 -20.81 -16.18
C ALA A 473 -3.57 -20.90 -14.66
N THR A 474 -3.98 -21.98 -14.04
CA THR A 474 -3.70 -22.24 -12.62
C THR A 474 -3.31 -23.70 -12.43
N ILE A 475 -2.39 -23.95 -11.49
CA ILE A 475 -2.12 -25.31 -11.05
C ILE A 475 -3.33 -25.76 -10.21
N THR A 476 -4.03 -26.78 -10.70
CA THR A 476 -5.25 -27.31 -10.09
C THR A 476 -5.00 -28.54 -9.25
N GLN A 477 -3.95 -29.31 -9.58
CA GLN A 477 -3.60 -30.53 -8.87
C GLN A 477 -2.11 -30.84 -8.99
N VAL A 478 -1.55 -31.46 -7.95
CA VAL A 478 -0.20 -32.05 -7.93
C VAL A 478 -0.32 -33.50 -7.42
N GLU A 479 0.05 -34.48 -8.24
CA GLU A 479 0.03 -35.91 -7.91
C GLU A 479 1.46 -36.46 -7.72
N PRO A 480 1.72 -37.34 -6.72
CA PRO A 480 0.75 -37.96 -5.80
C PRO A 480 0.31 -37.05 -4.63
N GLY A 481 0.92 -35.89 -4.48
CA GLY A 481 0.64 -34.91 -3.43
C GLY A 481 1.76 -33.88 -3.31
N PRO A 482 1.67 -32.97 -2.33
CA PRO A 482 2.69 -31.92 -2.11
C PRO A 482 4.00 -32.45 -1.51
N ASP A 483 3.98 -33.64 -0.89
CA ASP A 483 5.16 -34.30 -0.32
C ASP A 483 5.96 -35.00 -1.42
N VAL A 484 7.18 -34.52 -1.68
CA VAL A 484 8.01 -34.97 -2.79
C VAL A 484 9.46 -35.17 -2.36
N LYS A 485 10.23 -35.92 -3.15
CA LYS A 485 11.67 -36.10 -2.94
C LYS A 485 12.46 -35.68 -4.18
N PRO A 486 13.70 -35.21 -4.02
CA PRO A 486 14.62 -35.07 -5.15
C PRO A 486 14.71 -36.37 -5.96
N GLY A 487 14.64 -36.26 -7.29
CA GLY A 487 14.64 -37.38 -8.23
C GLY A 487 13.29 -38.06 -8.46
N THR A 488 12.21 -37.60 -7.82
CA THR A 488 10.84 -38.06 -8.14
C THR A 488 10.24 -37.27 -9.28
N THR A 489 9.37 -37.90 -10.07
CA THR A 489 8.57 -37.21 -11.08
C THR A 489 7.17 -36.97 -10.52
N ILE A 490 6.74 -35.71 -10.51
CA ILE A 490 5.36 -35.33 -10.18
C ILE A 490 4.55 -35.07 -11.44
N ARG A 491 3.22 -35.25 -11.33
CA ARG A 491 2.28 -34.78 -12.33
C ARG A 491 1.59 -33.52 -11.84
N VAL A 492 1.58 -32.48 -12.66
CA VAL A 492 0.94 -31.19 -12.39
C VAL A 492 -0.16 -30.99 -13.41
N ASP A 493 -1.39 -30.87 -12.95
CA ASP A 493 -2.54 -30.58 -13.80
C ASP A 493 -2.86 -29.08 -13.78
N VAL A 494 -2.94 -28.50 -14.97
CA VAL A 494 -3.17 -27.08 -15.19
C VAL A 494 -4.54 -26.88 -15.84
N GLY A 495 -5.36 -26.08 -15.16
CA GLY A 495 -6.65 -25.60 -15.67
C GLY A 495 -6.50 -24.27 -16.39
N GLY A 496 -7.44 -23.95 -17.28
CA GLY A 496 -7.50 -22.67 -18.00
C GLY A 496 -6.78 -22.65 -19.35
N SER A 497 -6.78 -21.49 -20.01
CA SER A 497 -6.05 -21.29 -21.26
C SER A 497 -4.56 -21.23 -20.96
N LEU A 498 -3.79 -22.12 -21.57
CA LEU A 498 -2.36 -22.24 -21.33
C LEU A 498 -1.57 -22.00 -22.60
N GLY A 499 -0.71 -20.97 -22.57
CA GLY A 499 0.31 -20.71 -23.57
C GLY A 499 1.58 -21.54 -23.31
N ASP A 500 2.74 -20.96 -23.64
CA ASP A 500 4.02 -21.59 -23.32
C ASP A 500 4.28 -21.50 -21.81
N ALA A 501 4.34 -22.66 -21.16
CA ALA A 501 4.48 -22.79 -19.73
C ALA A 501 5.93 -23.09 -19.33
N THR A 502 6.48 -22.27 -18.44
CA THR A 502 7.75 -22.53 -17.77
C THR A 502 7.49 -22.76 -16.29
N PHE A 503 8.02 -23.85 -15.74
CA PHE A 503 7.91 -24.15 -14.32
C PHE A 503 9.22 -23.81 -13.61
N LEU A 504 9.10 -23.25 -12.40
CA LEU A 504 10.23 -22.96 -11.53
C LEU A 504 9.98 -23.60 -10.16
N LEU A 505 10.96 -24.36 -9.66
CA LEU A 505 10.97 -24.84 -8.28
C LEU A 505 11.95 -24.01 -7.48
N GLY A 506 11.45 -23.10 -6.64
CA GLY A 506 12.30 -22.03 -6.11
C GLY A 506 12.80 -21.15 -7.24
N ASP A 507 14.11 -21.06 -7.43
CA ASP A 507 14.80 -20.32 -8.51
C ASP A 507 15.15 -21.20 -9.73
N GLN A 508 15.06 -22.52 -9.60
CA GLN A 508 15.46 -23.45 -10.66
C GLN A 508 14.33 -23.63 -11.68
N VAL A 509 14.61 -23.31 -12.95
CA VAL A 509 13.72 -23.71 -14.05
C VAL A 509 13.75 -25.24 -14.15
N VAL A 510 12.59 -25.87 -13.98
CA VAL A 510 12.45 -27.32 -14.01
C VAL A 510 11.88 -27.77 -15.36
N PRO A 511 12.51 -28.72 -16.06
CA PRO A 511 11.96 -29.28 -17.29
C PRO A 511 10.58 -29.88 -17.06
N ALA A 512 9.63 -29.54 -17.93
CA ALA A 512 8.27 -30.05 -17.86
C ALA A 512 7.89 -30.70 -19.20
N THR A 513 7.44 -31.96 -19.14
CA THR A 513 6.97 -32.68 -20.33
C THR A 513 5.44 -32.61 -20.38
N ARG A 514 4.90 -31.91 -21.39
CA ARG A 514 3.45 -31.78 -21.57
C ARG A 514 2.84 -33.09 -22.09
N LEU A 515 1.74 -33.52 -21.47
CA LEU A 515 0.88 -34.59 -21.94
C LEU A 515 -0.30 -34.01 -22.73
N ALA A 516 -0.57 -34.54 -23.92
CA ALA A 516 -1.73 -34.14 -24.71
C ALA A 516 -2.99 -34.91 -24.25
N TRP A 517 -3.87 -34.26 -23.50
CA TRP A 517 -5.20 -34.77 -23.13
C TRP A 517 -6.26 -33.73 -23.52
N PRO A 518 -7.39 -34.09 -24.18
CA PRO A 518 -8.48 -33.14 -24.42
C PRO A 518 -9.06 -32.55 -23.13
N GLY A 519 -8.96 -31.22 -22.97
CA GLY A 519 -9.67 -30.43 -21.94
C GLY A 519 -8.85 -29.97 -20.73
N ALA A 520 -7.63 -30.50 -20.51
CA ALA A 520 -6.72 -30.07 -19.44
C ALA A 520 -5.25 -30.28 -19.87
N ALA A 521 -4.34 -29.41 -19.41
CA ALA A 521 -2.92 -29.54 -19.70
C ALA A 521 -2.21 -30.18 -18.50
N SER A 522 -1.69 -31.39 -18.66
CA SER A 522 -0.91 -32.07 -17.62
C SER A 522 0.58 -32.02 -17.96
N PHE A 523 1.42 -31.87 -16.94
CA PHE A 523 2.87 -31.83 -17.07
C PHE A 523 3.53 -32.82 -16.13
N PHE A 524 4.52 -33.55 -16.62
CA PHE A 524 5.45 -34.27 -15.78
C PHE A 524 6.67 -33.41 -15.48
N ILE A 525 6.99 -33.26 -14.20
CA ILE A 525 8.12 -32.47 -13.71
C ILE A 525 9.00 -33.36 -12.85
N ASP A 526 10.28 -33.47 -13.21
CA ASP A 526 11.26 -34.14 -12.38
C ASP A 526 11.77 -33.18 -11.31
N ILE A 527 11.65 -33.55 -10.04
CA ILE A 527 12.11 -32.75 -8.91
C ILE A 527 13.64 -32.78 -8.87
N PRO A 528 14.33 -31.64 -9.04
CA PRO A 528 15.79 -31.57 -9.03
C PRO A 528 16.36 -31.78 -7.62
N ALA A 529 17.69 -31.77 -7.52
CA ALA A 529 18.35 -31.65 -6.24
C ALA A 529 18.06 -30.26 -5.62
N VAL A 530 17.34 -30.26 -4.51
CA VAL A 530 16.93 -29.08 -3.76
C VAL A 530 16.96 -29.43 -2.26
N GLU A 531 17.25 -28.45 -1.40
CA GLU A 531 17.30 -28.68 0.04
C GLU A 531 15.93 -29.15 0.59
N PRO A 532 15.90 -30.04 1.59
CA PRO A 532 14.66 -30.40 2.27
C PRO A 532 13.93 -29.19 2.84
N GLY A 533 12.62 -29.26 2.98
CA GLY A 533 11.78 -28.17 3.49
C GLY A 533 10.68 -27.73 2.54
N PHE A 534 10.10 -26.56 2.76
CA PHE A 534 9.04 -26.03 1.89
C PHE A 534 9.62 -25.17 0.77
N VAL A 535 9.20 -25.42 -0.47
CA VAL A 535 9.60 -24.65 -1.65
C VAL A 535 8.39 -24.41 -2.55
N ASN A 536 8.32 -23.24 -3.18
CA ASN A 536 7.24 -22.92 -4.10
C ASN A 536 7.52 -23.48 -5.50
N LEU A 537 6.59 -24.26 -6.03
CA LEU A 537 6.45 -24.53 -7.46
C LEU A 537 5.68 -23.38 -8.10
N ARG A 538 6.33 -22.66 -9.00
CA ARG A 538 5.78 -21.52 -9.74
C ARG A 538 5.60 -21.89 -11.19
N MET A 539 4.56 -21.36 -11.81
CA MET A 539 4.33 -21.48 -13.25
C MET A 539 4.29 -20.09 -13.86
N ARG A 540 4.99 -19.92 -14.98
CA ARG A 540 4.94 -18.74 -15.82
C ARG A 540 4.33 -19.10 -17.17
N THR A 541 3.32 -18.36 -17.61
CA THR A 541 2.69 -18.50 -18.93
C THR A 541 2.52 -17.13 -19.55
N ASP A 542 2.84 -16.99 -20.84
CA ASP A 542 2.67 -15.74 -21.60
C ASP A 542 3.31 -14.51 -20.93
N GLY A 543 4.42 -14.73 -20.23
CA GLY A 543 5.17 -13.73 -19.47
C GLY A 543 4.66 -13.50 -18.04
N MET A 544 3.46 -13.95 -17.67
CA MET A 544 2.88 -13.75 -16.34
C MET A 544 3.25 -14.88 -15.39
N GLU A 545 3.72 -14.54 -14.19
CA GLU A 545 3.93 -15.47 -13.10
C GLU A 545 2.62 -15.69 -12.32
N LEU A 546 2.30 -16.95 -12.04
CA LEU A 546 1.05 -17.35 -11.42
C LEU A 546 1.23 -17.66 -9.93
N ALA A 547 0.12 -17.78 -9.21
CA ALA A 547 0.12 -18.13 -7.79
C ALA A 547 0.93 -19.43 -7.55
N PRO A 548 1.89 -19.41 -6.60
CA PRO A 548 2.73 -20.58 -6.31
C PRO A 548 1.94 -21.70 -5.63
N VAL A 549 2.38 -22.94 -5.85
CA VAL A 549 1.97 -24.10 -5.06
C VAL A 549 3.13 -24.53 -4.16
N PRO A 550 2.97 -24.54 -2.83
CA PRO A 550 4.02 -25.00 -1.93
C PRO A 550 4.17 -26.53 -2.02
N LEU A 551 5.40 -26.99 -2.23
CA LEU A 551 5.81 -28.39 -2.14
C LEU A 551 6.63 -28.60 -0.86
N HIS A 552 6.50 -29.78 -0.28
CA HIS A 552 7.28 -30.23 0.87
C HIS A 552 8.33 -31.24 0.41
N ILE A 553 9.58 -30.78 0.36
CA ILE A 553 10.74 -31.59 -0.01
C ILE A 553 11.16 -32.42 1.22
N LEU A 554 10.93 -33.73 1.16
CA LEU A 554 11.31 -34.66 2.20
C LEU A 554 12.81 -34.96 2.17
N PRO A 555 13.47 -35.11 3.34
CA PRO A 555 14.86 -35.53 3.42
C PRO A 555 15.02 -36.99 2.96
N ALA A 556 16.25 -37.35 2.57
CA ALA A 556 16.55 -38.68 2.04
C ALA A 556 16.51 -39.79 3.11
N ASP A 557 16.74 -39.44 4.36
CA ASP A 557 16.86 -40.34 5.52
C ASP A 557 15.52 -40.81 6.11
N ASN A 558 14.39 -40.24 5.66
CA ASN A 558 13.04 -40.50 6.16
C ASN A 558 12.88 -40.28 7.68
N LEU A 559 13.69 -39.41 8.29
CA LEU A 559 13.50 -39.08 9.70
C LEU A 559 12.11 -38.45 9.93
N PRO A 560 11.44 -38.75 11.06
CA PRO A 560 10.21 -38.06 11.42
C PRO A 560 10.43 -36.55 11.52
N LEU A 561 9.56 -35.80 10.85
CA LEU A 561 9.59 -34.34 10.83
C LEU A 561 8.41 -33.79 11.63
N GLN A 562 8.66 -32.74 12.39
CA GLN A 562 7.62 -31.87 12.94
C GLN A 562 7.66 -30.51 12.24
N VAL A 563 6.50 -29.92 11.98
CA VAL A 563 6.42 -28.58 11.41
C VAL A 563 6.44 -27.56 12.54
N ILE A 564 7.49 -26.73 12.56
CA ILE A 564 7.58 -25.59 13.44
C ILE A 564 7.03 -24.36 12.73
N GLU A 565 6.21 -23.59 13.44
CA GLU A 565 5.66 -22.33 12.96
C GLU A 565 6.29 -21.16 13.70
N GLY A 566 6.45 -20.03 13.01
CA GLY A 566 6.97 -18.83 13.64
C GLY A 566 6.70 -17.56 12.86
N GLN A 567 7.24 -16.46 13.37
CA GLN A 567 7.24 -15.15 12.71
C GLN A 567 8.63 -14.50 12.80
N ALA A 568 8.94 -13.68 11.81
CA ALA A 568 10.21 -12.96 11.71
C ALA A 568 9.97 -11.46 11.47
N PHE A 569 10.59 -10.62 12.29
CA PHE A 569 10.47 -9.16 12.24
C PHE A 569 11.84 -8.49 12.31
N TYR A 570 11.92 -7.28 11.78
CA TYR A 570 13.04 -6.38 11.98
C TYR A 570 12.55 -5.01 12.47
N GLN A 571 13.40 -4.33 13.23
CA GLN A 571 13.18 -2.97 13.68
C GLN A 571 13.49 -1.98 12.57
N LYS A 572 12.47 -1.26 12.07
CA LYS A 572 12.65 -0.14 11.17
C LYS A 572 12.83 1.16 11.96
N ILE A 573 13.82 1.96 11.58
CA ILE A 573 13.94 3.36 11.98
C ILE A 573 13.35 4.20 10.86
N ASP A 574 12.35 5.02 11.16
CA ASP A 574 11.80 5.94 10.17
C ASP A 574 12.65 7.21 10.05
N VAL A 575 12.67 7.77 8.84
CA VAL A 575 13.32 9.06 8.54
C VAL A 575 12.22 10.12 8.48
N GLY A 576 12.21 11.01 9.46
CA GLY A 576 11.31 12.17 9.49
C GLY A 576 12.02 13.45 9.06
N ASP A 577 11.30 14.57 9.06
CA ASP A 577 11.88 15.89 8.73
C ASP A 577 12.95 16.36 9.74
N ALA A 578 13.08 15.68 10.88
CA ALA A 578 14.05 15.96 11.93
C ALA A 578 15.23 14.96 11.97
N GLY A 579 15.32 14.05 11.00
CA GLY A 579 16.31 12.97 11.02
C GLY A 579 15.72 11.59 11.24
N LEU A 580 16.62 10.64 11.49
CA LEU A 580 16.29 9.29 11.94
C LEU A 580 15.63 9.31 13.32
N ASP A 581 14.39 8.80 13.45
CA ASP A 581 13.73 8.68 14.76
C ASP A 581 14.19 7.41 15.49
N LEU A 582 15.40 7.48 16.05
CA LEU A 582 15.99 6.39 16.84
C LEU A 582 15.22 6.08 18.12
N SER A 583 14.34 6.98 18.54
CA SER A 583 13.58 6.86 19.80
C SER A 583 12.23 6.18 19.63
N ARG A 584 11.67 6.16 18.42
CA ARG A 584 10.37 5.57 18.10
C ARG A 584 10.44 4.61 16.91
N PRO A 585 11.19 3.50 17.06
CA PRO A 585 11.23 2.48 16.03
C PRO A 585 9.87 1.80 15.80
N VAL A 586 9.72 1.21 14.62
CA VAL A 586 8.53 0.45 14.20
C VAL A 586 8.93 -0.97 13.82
N MET A 587 8.13 -1.96 14.18
CA MET A 587 8.36 -3.35 13.77
C MET A 587 7.76 -3.62 12.40
N VAL A 588 8.54 -4.27 11.53
CA VAL A 588 8.13 -4.64 10.18
C VAL A 588 8.40 -6.13 9.95
N PRO A 589 7.47 -6.90 9.36
CA PRO A 589 7.70 -8.30 9.05
C PRO A 589 8.80 -8.47 7.99
N ILE A 590 9.65 -9.49 8.15
CA ILE A 590 10.61 -9.86 7.10
C ILE A 590 9.86 -10.70 6.06
N ARG A 591 9.57 -10.13 4.89
CA ARG A 591 8.85 -10.83 3.81
C ARG A 591 9.77 -11.63 2.91
N ASN A 592 9.31 -12.81 2.50
CA ASN A 592 9.97 -13.70 1.53
C ASN A 592 11.43 -14.08 1.86
N GLY A 593 11.85 -13.88 3.12
CA GLY A 593 13.19 -14.14 3.58
C GLY A 593 13.48 -15.63 3.69
N ARG A 594 14.69 -16.06 3.32
CA ARG A 594 15.10 -17.47 3.43
C ARG A 594 15.16 -17.87 4.90
N VAL A 595 14.47 -18.93 5.26
CA VAL A 595 14.52 -19.57 6.58
C VAL A 595 15.36 -20.83 6.48
N GLU A 596 16.34 -21.00 7.36
CA GLU A 596 17.20 -22.18 7.40
C GLU A 596 17.15 -22.83 8.77
N VAL A 597 17.20 -24.16 8.79
CA VAL A 597 17.40 -24.96 9.98
C VAL A 597 18.77 -25.61 9.84
N VAL A 598 19.66 -25.31 10.77
CA VAL A 598 21.04 -25.80 10.78
C VAL A 598 21.19 -26.75 11.96
N ASP A 599 21.67 -27.97 11.69
CA ASP A 599 22.19 -28.85 12.73
C ASP A 599 23.58 -28.34 13.13
N ARG A 600 23.72 -27.90 14.38
CA ARG A 600 24.98 -27.33 14.88
C ARG A 600 26.05 -28.39 15.09
N SER A 601 25.67 -29.62 15.39
CA SER A 601 26.58 -30.75 15.57
C SER A 601 27.13 -31.25 14.24
N ALA A 602 26.27 -31.34 13.21
CA ALA A 602 26.67 -31.73 11.86
C ALA A 602 27.20 -30.57 11.00
N GLN A 603 26.99 -29.32 11.44
CA GLN A 603 27.29 -28.09 10.69
C GLN A 603 26.64 -28.06 9.28
N SER A 604 25.44 -28.61 9.17
CA SER A 604 24.73 -28.75 7.89
C SER A 604 23.32 -28.19 7.96
N ILE A 605 22.84 -27.65 6.83
CA ILE A 605 21.44 -27.26 6.66
C ILE A 605 20.61 -28.54 6.53
N VAL A 606 19.61 -28.70 7.40
CA VAL A 606 18.70 -29.87 7.41
C VAL A 606 17.33 -29.55 6.84
N ALA A 607 16.92 -28.27 6.86
CA ALA A 607 15.70 -27.82 6.18
C ALA A 607 15.78 -26.34 5.80
N VAL A 608 15.07 -25.95 4.74
CA VAL A 608 14.96 -24.59 4.25
C VAL A 608 13.49 -24.27 3.99
N SER A 609 13.01 -23.12 4.42
CA SER A 609 11.69 -22.57 4.09
C SER A 609 11.81 -21.10 3.69
N GLN A 610 10.70 -20.36 3.72
CA GLN A 610 10.68 -18.91 3.57
C GLN A 610 9.59 -18.30 4.45
N THR A 611 9.75 -17.02 4.79
CA THR A 611 8.65 -16.24 5.35
C THR A 611 7.65 -15.85 4.26
N ASP A 612 6.39 -15.67 4.63
CA ASP A 612 5.35 -15.11 3.76
C ASP A 612 5.33 -13.57 3.80
N GLY A 613 4.34 -12.95 3.14
CA GLY A 613 4.16 -11.50 3.12
C GLY A 613 3.83 -10.86 4.48
N ARG A 614 3.55 -11.67 5.51
CA ARG A 614 3.26 -11.25 6.89
C ARG A 614 4.39 -11.64 7.85
N GLY A 615 5.52 -12.11 7.32
CA GLY A 615 6.66 -12.57 8.11
C GLY A 615 6.43 -13.91 8.79
N GLN A 616 5.33 -14.61 8.53
CA GLN A 616 5.05 -15.93 9.10
C GLN A 616 5.84 -16.99 8.31
N PHE A 617 6.36 -18.01 9.00
CA PHE A 617 6.99 -19.14 8.34
C PHE A 617 6.53 -20.45 8.98
N ARG A 618 6.60 -21.51 8.18
CA ARG A 618 6.51 -22.90 8.63
C ARG A 618 7.72 -23.64 8.09
N VAL A 619 8.37 -24.44 8.91
CA VAL A 619 9.56 -25.19 8.48
C VAL A 619 9.54 -26.58 9.10
N PRO A 620 9.71 -27.65 8.31
CA PRO A 620 9.81 -28.99 8.86
C PRO A 620 11.18 -29.17 9.48
N VAL A 621 11.23 -29.71 10.69
CA VAL A 621 12.48 -29.98 11.39
C VAL A 621 12.53 -31.44 11.84
N PRO A 622 13.71 -32.08 11.81
CA PRO A 622 13.89 -33.37 12.45
C PRO A 622 13.83 -33.20 13.98
N ALA A 623 13.43 -34.27 14.68
CA ALA A 623 13.36 -34.29 16.14
C ALA A 623 14.75 -34.38 16.80
N GLU A 624 15.56 -33.34 16.64
CA GLU A 624 16.96 -33.27 17.09
C GLU A 624 17.17 -32.19 18.17
N PRO A 625 18.11 -32.40 19.12
CA PRO A 625 18.35 -31.49 20.24
C PRO A 625 19.13 -30.22 19.92
N ASP A 626 19.85 -30.18 18.80
CA ASP A 626 20.95 -29.22 18.58
C ASP A 626 20.77 -28.42 17.29
N LEU A 627 19.57 -27.84 17.12
CA LEU A 627 19.21 -27.10 15.91
C LEU A 627 19.28 -25.59 16.12
N THR A 628 19.55 -24.85 15.05
CA THR A 628 19.40 -23.40 14.95
C THR A 628 18.45 -23.07 13.81
N ILE A 629 17.39 -22.33 14.10
CA ILE A 629 16.55 -21.72 13.07
C ILE A 629 17.07 -20.31 12.81
N ARG A 630 17.30 -19.94 11.54
CA ARG A 630 17.72 -18.59 11.17
C ARG A 630 16.98 -18.03 9.96
N VAL A 631 16.72 -16.73 9.98
CA VAL A 631 16.18 -15.96 8.85
C VAL A 631 17.29 -15.09 8.29
N MET A 632 17.54 -15.18 6.98
CA MET A 632 18.69 -14.52 6.34
C MET A 632 18.29 -13.27 5.55
N SER A 633 19.21 -12.33 5.37
CA SER A 633 19.07 -11.10 4.56
C SER A 633 19.09 -11.35 3.05
N ARG A 634 18.32 -12.34 2.60
CA ARG A 634 18.15 -12.73 1.19
C ARG A 634 16.84 -13.47 1.02
N LEU A 635 16.29 -13.43 -0.20
CA LEU A 635 15.10 -14.20 -0.52
C LEU A 635 15.42 -15.69 -0.57
N ARG A 636 14.40 -16.55 -0.51
CA ARG A 636 14.64 -17.99 -0.79
C ARG A 636 15.25 -18.18 -2.18
N SER A 637 14.73 -17.45 -3.17
CA SER A 637 15.36 -17.32 -4.48
C SER A 637 16.66 -16.53 -4.37
N ASP A 638 17.66 -16.88 -5.18
CA ASP A 638 18.97 -16.22 -5.18
C ASP A 638 18.96 -14.82 -5.84
N ASP A 639 17.80 -14.37 -6.33
CA ASP A 639 17.62 -13.13 -7.10
C ASP A 639 17.88 -11.84 -6.29
N LEU A 640 17.77 -11.87 -4.95
CA LEU A 640 17.97 -10.68 -4.14
C LEU A 640 18.59 -11.02 -2.79
N ARG A 641 19.69 -10.34 -2.46
CA ARG A 641 20.43 -10.49 -1.20
C ARG A 641 21.11 -9.20 -0.77
N VAL A 642 21.31 -9.06 0.53
CA VAL A 642 22.12 -8.01 1.16
C VAL A 642 23.25 -8.66 1.95
N ALA A 643 24.50 -8.28 1.68
CA ALA A 643 25.70 -8.89 2.24
C ALA A 643 26.72 -7.85 2.72
N ASP A 644 27.57 -8.23 3.68
CA ASP A 644 28.61 -7.36 4.23
C ASP A 644 29.89 -7.38 3.38
N ASN A 645 30.08 -6.35 2.56
CA ASN A 645 31.28 -6.19 1.72
C ASN A 645 32.59 -6.08 2.52
N THR A 646 32.52 -5.74 3.80
CA THR A 646 33.68 -5.60 4.68
C THR A 646 33.96 -6.85 5.52
N ASN A 647 33.12 -7.88 5.38
CA ASN A 647 33.25 -9.15 6.10
C ASN A 647 33.10 -10.34 5.14
N GLY A 648 33.86 -10.33 4.04
CA GLY A 648 33.89 -11.45 3.10
C GLY A 648 32.57 -11.72 2.39
N ASN A 649 31.70 -10.71 2.25
CA ASN A 649 30.34 -10.83 1.70
C ASN A 649 29.44 -11.78 2.50
N ALA A 650 29.63 -11.87 3.83
CA ALA A 650 28.75 -12.64 4.70
C ALA A 650 27.32 -12.07 4.68
N LEU A 651 26.33 -12.95 4.68
CA LEU A 651 24.92 -12.58 4.83
C LEU A 651 24.61 -12.27 6.29
N TYR A 652 23.67 -11.34 6.50
CA TYR A 652 23.11 -11.08 7.82
C TYR A 652 22.02 -12.11 8.14
N GLY A 653 21.81 -12.39 9.42
CA GLY A 653 20.76 -13.31 9.83
C GLY A 653 20.38 -13.15 11.29
N ILE A 654 19.15 -13.54 11.58
CA ILE A 654 18.56 -13.59 12.92
C ILE A 654 18.38 -15.06 13.25
N SER A 655 18.88 -15.52 14.39
CA SER A 655 18.88 -16.94 14.73
C SER A 655 18.34 -17.22 16.12
N LEU A 656 17.72 -18.38 16.28
CA LEU A 656 17.28 -18.94 17.54
C LEU A 656 17.69 -20.41 17.62
N ASP A 657 18.37 -20.79 18.70
CA ASP A 657 18.69 -22.18 19.00
C ASP A 657 17.48 -22.88 19.63
N ILE A 658 17.20 -24.10 19.19
CA ILE A 658 16.04 -24.89 19.63
C ILE A 658 16.42 -26.35 19.91
N ASP A 659 15.67 -26.98 20.81
CA ASP A 659 15.59 -28.44 20.96
C ASP A 659 14.25 -28.89 20.36
N ALA A 660 14.30 -29.54 19.20
CA ALA A 660 13.12 -29.97 18.47
C ALA A 660 12.52 -31.30 18.98
N ARG A 661 13.01 -31.84 20.11
CA ARG A 661 12.39 -32.99 20.78
C ARG A 661 11.25 -32.58 21.70
N GLU A 662 11.25 -31.31 22.14
CA GLU A 662 10.23 -30.73 23.00
C GLU A 662 9.12 -30.08 22.17
N PRO A 663 7.87 -30.02 22.67
CA PRO A 663 6.81 -29.28 22.01
C PRO A 663 7.12 -27.78 22.03
N LEU A 664 7.38 -27.23 20.84
CA LEU A 664 7.64 -25.80 20.67
C LEU A 664 6.34 -25.08 20.32
N GLY A 665 6.08 -23.97 21.02
CA GLY A 665 5.05 -23.03 20.59
C GLY A 665 5.47 -22.28 19.33
N ARG A 666 4.63 -21.34 18.88
CA ARG A 666 4.96 -20.47 17.77
C ARG A 666 6.21 -19.64 18.09
N LEU A 667 7.23 -19.74 17.23
CA LEU A 667 8.49 -19.03 17.41
C LEU A 667 8.40 -17.56 16.99
N LEU A 668 9.24 -16.73 17.59
CA LEU A 668 9.37 -15.31 17.25
C LEU A 668 10.85 -14.96 17.10
N LEU A 669 11.26 -14.54 15.89
CA LEU A 669 12.60 -14.04 15.60
C LEU A 669 12.52 -12.54 15.32
N VAL A 670 13.31 -11.74 16.04
CA VAL A 670 13.27 -10.27 15.96
C VAL A 670 14.70 -9.74 15.94
N ASP A 671 15.02 -8.87 14.98
CA ASP A 671 16.23 -8.04 15.07
C ASP A 671 15.88 -6.63 15.51
N ASN A 672 16.49 -6.22 16.62
CA ASN A 672 16.42 -4.88 17.19
C ASN A 672 17.80 -4.19 17.20
N SER A 673 18.73 -4.70 16.40
CA SER A 673 20.10 -4.21 16.30
C SER A 673 20.25 -3.34 15.05
N ARG A 674 21.47 -2.87 14.78
CA ARG A 674 21.76 -2.15 13.54
C ARG A 674 21.64 -3.05 12.29
N VAL A 675 21.70 -4.38 12.46
CA VAL A 675 21.60 -5.36 11.36
C VAL A 675 20.23 -5.31 10.68
N SER A 676 19.18 -4.85 11.37
CA SER A 676 17.87 -4.56 10.81
C SER A 676 17.90 -3.71 9.53
N GLY A 677 18.91 -2.85 9.35
CA GLY A 677 19.15 -2.10 8.12
C GLY A 677 19.27 -2.98 6.87
N ALA A 678 19.92 -4.15 6.98
CA ALA A 678 20.02 -5.09 5.87
C ALA A 678 18.65 -5.66 5.46
N PHE A 679 17.74 -5.86 6.42
CA PHE A 679 16.37 -6.29 6.15
C PHE A 679 15.51 -5.15 5.60
N ASN A 680 15.76 -3.89 5.99
CA ASN A 680 15.08 -2.73 5.41
C ASN A 680 15.45 -2.54 3.92
N ILE A 681 16.74 -2.63 3.59
CA ILE A 681 17.21 -2.59 2.19
C ILE A 681 16.56 -3.72 1.37
N LEU A 682 16.53 -4.94 1.93
CA LEU A 682 15.86 -6.09 1.29
C LEU A 682 14.37 -5.81 1.04
N GLU A 683 13.67 -5.22 2.01
CA GLU A 683 12.25 -4.85 1.90
C GLU A 683 12.01 -3.74 0.87
N MET A 684 12.86 -2.70 0.78
CA MET A 684 12.70 -1.62 -0.19
C MET A 684 12.82 -2.10 -1.64
N LEU A 685 13.76 -3.00 -1.92
CA LEU A 685 13.88 -3.59 -3.26
C LEU A 685 12.70 -4.51 -3.59
N GLN A 686 12.19 -5.25 -2.60
CA GLN A 686 10.96 -6.01 -2.79
C GLN A 686 9.76 -5.11 -3.11
N ARG A 687 9.63 -3.95 -2.44
CA ARG A 687 8.58 -2.96 -2.75
C ARG A 687 8.72 -2.40 -4.17
N GLY A 688 9.96 -2.13 -4.62
CA GLY A 688 10.24 -1.76 -6.02
C GLY A 688 9.81 -2.86 -7.00
N ASN A 689 10.13 -4.13 -6.72
CA ASN A 689 9.68 -5.28 -7.51
C ASN A 689 8.14 -5.40 -7.56
N ASP A 690 7.47 -5.13 -6.44
CA ASP A 690 6.02 -5.20 -6.33
C ASP A 690 5.35 -4.08 -7.14
N ALA A 691 5.93 -2.88 -7.17
CA ALA A 691 5.44 -1.75 -7.97
C ALA A 691 5.60 -1.97 -9.48
N ILE A 692 6.75 -2.49 -9.94
CA ILE A 692 6.92 -2.77 -11.38
C ILE A 692 6.03 -3.91 -11.86
N ARG A 693 5.76 -4.94 -11.03
CA ARG A 693 4.81 -6.00 -11.37
C ARG A 693 3.37 -5.50 -11.43
N LEU A 694 3.03 -4.51 -10.61
CA LEU A 694 1.74 -3.83 -10.68
C LEU A 694 1.61 -3.01 -11.98
N ALA A 695 2.70 -2.38 -12.43
CA ALA A 695 2.74 -1.59 -13.65
C ALA A 695 2.76 -2.46 -14.92
N ASP A 696 3.55 -3.54 -14.93
CA ASP A 696 3.63 -4.54 -15.99
C ASP A 696 3.80 -5.95 -15.40
N PRO A 697 2.74 -6.78 -15.41
CA PRO A 697 2.75 -8.11 -14.80
C PRO A 697 3.65 -9.12 -15.52
N LYS A 698 4.18 -8.78 -16.71
CA LYS A 698 5.09 -9.64 -17.48
C LYS A 698 6.56 -9.42 -17.14
N ILE A 699 6.87 -8.39 -16.35
CA ILE A 699 8.24 -8.07 -16.00
C ILE A 699 8.79 -9.05 -14.97
N VAL A 700 10.00 -9.51 -15.26
CA VAL A 700 10.84 -10.24 -14.32
C VAL A 700 11.87 -9.25 -13.80
N PRO A 701 11.83 -8.88 -12.50
CA PRO A 701 12.82 -7.98 -11.95
C PRO A 701 14.25 -8.54 -12.10
N PRO A 702 15.27 -7.69 -12.34
CA PRO A 702 16.64 -8.15 -12.45
C PRO A 702 17.13 -8.71 -11.11
N PRO A 703 17.95 -9.78 -11.12
CA PRO A 703 18.59 -10.23 -9.89
C PRO A 703 19.64 -9.21 -9.46
N VAL A 704 19.70 -8.88 -8.17
CA VAL A 704 20.61 -7.86 -7.62
C VAL A 704 21.29 -8.33 -6.33
N SER A 705 22.60 -8.12 -6.23
CA SER A 705 23.36 -8.27 -4.99
C SER A 705 23.66 -6.91 -4.37
N ILE A 706 23.12 -6.64 -3.18
CA ILE A 706 23.38 -5.40 -2.45
C ILE A 706 24.48 -5.65 -1.42
N PHE A 707 25.36 -4.66 -1.30
CA PHE A 707 26.43 -4.63 -0.32
C PHE A 707 26.20 -3.49 0.65
N TRP A 708 26.07 -3.82 1.92
CA TRP A 708 25.92 -2.84 2.98
C TRP A 708 26.75 -3.27 4.17
N SER A 709 27.31 -2.30 4.89
CA SER A 709 27.96 -2.50 6.17
C SER A 709 27.90 -1.22 6.96
N SER A 710 27.88 -1.33 8.29
CA SER A 710 28.07 -0.21 9.20
C SER A 710 29.41 0.52 9.04
N ARG A 711 30.32 0.00 8.21
CA ARG A 711 31.63 0.55 7.89
C ARG A 711 31.69 1.25 6.53
N ASN A 712 30.60 1.24 5.75
CA ASN A 712 30.55 1.90 4.44
C ASN A 712 30.50 3.42 4.63
N THR A 713 31.57 4.11 4.27
CA THR A 713 31.77 5.55 4.43
C THR A 713 31.68 6.27 3.08
N PRO A 714 31.34 7.58 3.06
CA PRO A 714 31.32 8.38 1.83
C PRO A 714 32.72 8.75 1.30
N ARG A 715 33.78 8.05 1.75
CA ARG A 715 35.13 8.19 1.20
C ARG A 715 35.31 7.19 0.07
N SER A 716 35.84 7.64 -1.06
CA SER A 716 36.12 6.76 -2.20
C SER A 716 37.37 5.90 -1.97
N GLY A 717 37.32 4.63 -2.35
CA GLY A 717 38.45 3.73 -2.26
C GLY A 717 38.07 2.26 -2.49
N SER A 718 38.71 1.36 -1.74
CA SER A 718 38.38 -0.06 -1.75
C SER A 718 37.06 -0.31 -1.03
N VAL A 719 36.06 -0.79 -1.76
CA VAL A 719 34.76 -1.18 -1.18
C VAL A 719 34.90 -2.29 -0.14
N ARG A 720 35.95 -3.11 -0.17
CA ARG A 720 36.20 -4.14 0.86
C ARG A 720 36.56 -3.54 2.22
N ASP A 721 37.08 -2.32 2.23
CA ASP A 721 37.44 -1.59 3.44
C ASP A 721 36.34 -0.62 3.89
N GLY A 722 35.19 -0.63 3.20
CA GLY A 722 34.08 0.29 3.45
C GLY A 722 34.28 1.67 2.84
N LEU A 723 35.21 1.85 1.88
CA LEU A 723 35.41 3.14 1.20
C LEU A 723 34.57 3.19 -0.08
N VAL A 724 33.27 3.48 0.07
CA VAL A 724 32.27 3.37 -1.01
C VAL A 724 32.11 4.69 -1.79
N GLY A 725 32.21 5.84 -1.13
CA GLY A 725 32.08 7.16 -1.76
C GLY A 725 30.65 7.71 -1.72
N THR A 726 29.68 6.95 -2.23
CA THR A 726 28.25 7.29 -2.20
C THR A 726 27.42 6.00 -2.20
N THR A 727 26.12 6.06 -1.94
CA THR A 727 25.23 4.96 -2.31
C THR A 727 25.05 4.97 -3.83
N PHE A 728 25.20 3.80 -4.48
CA PHE A 728 25.08 3.68 -5.93
C PHE A 728 24.79 2.25 -6.39
N PHE A 729 24.19 2.13 -7.59
CA PHE A 729 24.09 0.87 -8.32
C PHE A 729 25.13 0.76 -9.44
N ASN A 730 25.69 -0.43 -9.58
CA ASN A 730 26.53 -0.83 -10.69
C ASN A 730 25.74 -1.72 -11.65
N PHE A 731 25.38 -1.13 -12.79
CA PHE A 731 24.59 -1.78 -13.83
C PHE A 731 25.36 -2.82 -14.65
N VAL A 732 26.69 -2.90 -14.54
CA VAL A 732 27.47 -3.88 -15.32
C VAL A 732 27.35 -5.28 -14.71
N ASN A 733 27.34 -5.37 -13.38
CA ASN A 733 27.37 -6.64 -12.64
C ASN A 733 26.15 -6.85 -11.72
N ASN A 734 25.12 -6.01 -11.82
CA ASN A 734 23.92 -6.04 -10.97
C ASN A 734 24.25 -5.99 -9.47
N THR A 735 25.13 -5.09 -9.08
CA THR A 735 25.45 -4.87 -7.65
C THR A 735 25.09 -3.47 -7.22
N ALA A 736 24.89 -3.28 -5.93
CA ALA A 736 24.80 -1.95 -5.35
C ALA A 736 25.61 -1.87 -4.06
N PHE A 737 26.01 -0.67 -3.70
CA PHE A 737 26.62 -0.39 -2.41
C PHE A 737 25.81 0.68 -1.71
N VAL A 738 25.52 0.46 -0.43
CA VAL A 738 24.74 1.37 0.41
C VAL A 738 25.65 1.87 1.53
N LEU A 739 25.63 3.19 1.79
CA LEU A 739 26.36 3.81 2.89
C LEU A 739 25.82 3.33 4.23
N GLY A 740 26.68 3.40 5.25
CA GLY A 740 26.37 2.90 6.58
C GLY A 740 27.24 3.51 7.66
N ASP A 741 27.83 4.68 7.46
CA ASP A 741 28.58 5.37 8.51
C ASP A 741 27.66 6.34 9.24
N ARG A 742 27.01 5.88 10.31
CA ARG A 742 26.03 6.68 11.08
C ARG A 742 26.61 7.98 11.65
N ALA A 743 27.93 8.16 11.68
CA ALA A 743 28.55 9.41 12.11
C ALA A 743 28.56 10.50 11.01
N VAL A 744 28.38 10.11 9.74
CA VAL A 744 28.47 11.00 8.58
C VAL A 744 27.25 10.88 7.70
N ASP A 745 26.92 9.66 7.27
CA ASP A 745 25.88 9.36 6.29
C ASP A 745 25.59 7.84 6.30
N SER A 746 24.33 7.45 6.48
CA SER A 746 23.93 6.05 6.56
C SER A 746 22.55 5.80 5.97
N ASP A 747 22.54 5.21 4.78
CA ASP A 747 21.36 5.08 3.95
C ASP A 747 20.50 3.84 4.24
N GLU A 748 20.86 2.98 5.21
CA GLU A 748 20.12 1.72 5.45
C GLU A 748 18.62 1.89 5.76
N PHE A 749 18.22 3.09 6.20
CA PHE A 749 16.84 3.47 6.48
C PHE A 749 16.33 4.62 5.60
N ASP A 750 17.18 5.16 4.73
CA ASP A 750 16.79 6.17 3.75
C ASP A 750 16.09 5.49 2.57
N ASP A 751 14.84 5.10 2.82
CA ASP A 751 13.99 4.39 1.87
C ASP A 751 13.97 5.10 0.50
N SER A 752 13.98 6.44 0.49
CA SER A 752 14.00 7.19 -0.77
C SER A 752 15.30 7.05 -1.55
N VAL A 753 16.46 7.03 -0.87
CA VAL A 753 17.77 6.83 -1.50
C VAL A 753 17.87 5.41 -2.07
N ILE A 754 17.49 4.40 -1.27
CA ILE A 754 17.56 2.98 -1.68
C ILE A 754 16.72 2.74 -2.94
N VAL A 755 15.49 3.26 -2.98
CA VAL A 755 14.59 3.07 -4.13
C VAL A 755 14.96 3.97 -5.32
N HIS A 756 15.47 5.18 -5.07
CA HIS A 756 16.00 6.07 -6.12
C HIS A 756 17.09 5.34 -6.91
N GLU A 757 18.08 4.78 -6.22
CA GLU A 757 19.16 4.06 -6.90
C GLU A 757 18.68 2.79 -7.60
N TYR A 758 17.67 2.11 -7.05
CA TYR A 758 17.03 0.98 -7.73
C TYR A 758 16.33 1.41 -9.02
N ALA A 759 15.77 2.63 -9.08
CA ALA A 759 15.13 3.18 -10.27
C ALA A 759 16.11 3.36 -11.44
N HIS A 760 17.37 3.75 -11.16
CA HIS A 760 18.44 3.79 -12.16
C HIS A 760 18.72 2.40 -12.75
N MET A 761 18.75 1.37 -11.92
CA MET A 761 18.90 -0.02 -12.38
C MET A 761 17.74 -0.43 -13.29
N LEU A 762 16.51 -0.03 -12.96
CA LEU A 762 15.33 -0.30 -13.79
C LEU A 762 15.43 0.45 -15.14
N ALA A 763 15.88 1.70 -15.15
CA ALA A 763 16.12 2.46 -16.38
C ALA A 763 17.14 1.77 -17.29
N ALA A 764 18.26 1.33 -16.73
CA ALA A 764 19.29 0.60 -17.47
C ALA A 764 18.83 -0.77 -18.02
N ARG A 765 17.75 -1.36 -17.50
CA ARG A 765 17.28 -2.71 -17.87
C ARG A 765 16.07 -2.70 -18.80
N PHE A 766 15.08 -1.87 -18.45
CA PHE A 766 13.76 -1.87 -19.11
C PHE A 766 13.55 -0.68 -20.03
N SER A 767 14.32 0.38 -19.87
CA SER A 767 14.26 1.60 -20.68
C SER A 767 15.65 1.89 -21.27
N ARG A 768 16.00 3.17 -21.36
CA ARG A 768 17.29 3.70 -21.77
C ARG A 768 17.70 4.78 -20.79
N ASP A 769 18.91 4.66 -20.27
CA ASP A 769 19.58 5.73 -19.54
C ASP A 769 20.89 6.09 -20.24
N ASP A 770 20.95 7.32 -20.77
CA ASP A 770 22.12 7.91 -21.44
C ASP A 770 22.78 8.99 -20.57
N SER A 771 22.43 9.06 -19.28
CA SER A 771 22.93 10.03 -18.33
C SER A 771 24.46 9.91 -18.16
N PRO A 772 25.22 11.00 -18.32
CA PRO A 772 26.62 11.02 -17.92
C PRO A 772 26.83 11.00 -16.39
N GLY A 773 25.77 11.10 -15.57
CA GLY A 773 25.83 11.14 -14.11
C GLY A 773 26.60 12.34 -13.55
N HIS A 774 27.35 12.10 -12.46
CA HIS A 774 28.12 13.07 -11.65
C HIS A 774 27.27 13.96 -10.72
N VAL A 775 27.94 14.67 -9.80
CA VAL A 775 27.32 15.58 -8.80
C VAL A 775 26.28 16.48 -9.44
N HIS A 776 25.11 16.57 -8.81
CA HIS A 776 23.95 17.36 -9.22
C HIS A 776 23.13 17.79 -8.00
N GLY A 777 22.14 18.66 -8.23
CA GLY A 777 21.11 18.98 -7.27
C GLY A 777 20.13 20.03 -7.81
N ILE A 778 19.07 20.29 -7.02
CA ILE A 778 18.00 21.23 -7.35
C ILE A 778 18.58 22.63 -7.64
N GLY A 779 18.13 23.24 -8.75
CA GLY A 779 18.57 24.56 -9.22
C GLY A 779 19.71 24.54 -10.24
N ASP A 780 20.28 23.37 -10.52
CA ASP A 780 21.18 23.16 -11.65
C ASP A 780 20.43 23.19 -12.99
N MET A 781 21.10 23.68 -14.02
CA MET A 781 20.69 23.45 -15.41
C MET A 781 21.54 22.31 -15.96
N LEU A 782 21.05 21.08 -15.78
CA LEU A 782 21.78 19.85 -16.07
C LEU A 782 21.73 19.50 -17.56
N ASP A 783 22.68 18.70 -18.03
CA ASP A 783 22.48 17.93 -19.27
C ASP A 783 21.08 17.27 -19.20
N PRO A 784 20.19 17.46 -20.20
CA PRO A 784 18.82 16.95 -20.15
C PRO A 784 18.69 15.46 -19.88
N ARG A 785 19.73 14.68 -20.20
CA ARG A 785 19.79 13.23 -19.91
C ARG A 785 19.97 12.94 -18.42
N VAL A 786 20.74 13.78 -17.72
CA VAL A 786 20.90 13.70 -16.27
C VAL A 786 19.60 14.13 -15.60
N ALA A 787 19.03 15.27 -16.00
CA ALA A 787 17.75 15.74 -15.45
C ALA A 787 16.63 14.68 -15.57
N TRP A 788 16.57 13.98 -16.71
CA TRP A 788 15.66 12.88 -16.91
C TRP A 788 15.93 11.69 -15.98
N SER A 789 17.17 11.20 -15.95
CA SER A 789 17.58 10.04 -15.15
C SER A 789 17.31 10.27 -13.65
N GLU A 790 17.75 11.41 -13.10
CA GLU A 790 17.59 11.74 -11.69
C GLU A 790 16.13 12.04 -11.32
N GLY A 791 15.41 12.78 -12.17
CA GLY A 791 14.00 13.08 -11.93
C GLY A 791 13.09 11.85 -12.04
N TRP A 792 13.39 10.92 -12.95
CA TRP A 792 12.73 9.61 -13.01
C TRP A 792 12.96 8.82 -11.71
N ALA A 793 14.20 8.80 -11.23
CA ALA A 793 14.56 8.07 -10.02
C ALA A 793 13.86 8.62 -8.78
N ASN A 794 13.77 9.95 -8.66
CA ASN A 794 13.00 10.62 -7.61
C ASN A 794 11.51 10.26 -7.67
N PHE A 795 10.90 10.37 -8.86
CA PHE A 795 9.51 10.00 -9.09
C PHE A 795 9.23 8.54 -8.70
N PHE A 796 9.99 7.60 -9.23
CA PHE A 796 9.78 6.17 -8.98
C PHE A 796 9.95 5.85 -7.48
N SER A 797 10.92 6.46 -6.83
CA SER A 797 11.12 6.38 -5.38
C SER A 797 9.90 6.85 -4.59
N GLY A 798 9.32 8.00 -4.96
CA GLY A 798 8.06 8.48 -4.38
C GLY A 798 6.91 7.49 -4.61
N ALA A 799 6.73 7.01 -5.84
CA ALA A 799 5.61 6.17 -6.22
C ALA A 799 5.61 4.81 -5.49
N VAL A 800 6.78 4.19 -5.30
CA VAL A 800 6.94 2.93 -4.55
C VAL A 800 6.60 3.10 -3.06
N ARG A 801 6.95 4.25 -2.48
CA ARG A 801 6.72 4.59 -1.07
C ARG A 801 5.33 5.17 -0.82
N ASN A 802 4.66 5.66 -1.86
CA ASN A 802 3.44 6.48 -1.77
C ASN A 802 3.65 7.69 -0.84
N ASP A 803 4.79 8.37 -1.00
CA ASP A 803 5.21 9.55 -0.25
C ASP A 803 5.94 10.52 -1.20
N PRO A 804 5.41 11.74 -1.43
CA PRO A 804 6.05 12.73 -2.31
C PRO A 804 7.33 13.31 -1.72
N ILE A 805 7.58 13.11 -0.42
CA ILE A 805 8.74 13.72 0.22
C ILE A 805 9.95 12.79 0.06
N TYR A 806 10.98 13.29 -0.60
CA TYR A 806 12.30 12.69 -0.62
C TYR A 806 13.06 13.07 0.65
N ARG A 807 13.69 12.09 1.33
CA ARG A 807 14.51 12.32 2.53
C ARG A 807 15.80 11.52 2.47
N ASP A 808 16.90 12.19 2.74
CA ASP A 808 18.22 11.56 2.87
C ASP A 808 18.82 12.04 4.20
N SER A 809 19.13 11.09 5.08
CA SER A 809 19.56 11.34 6.45
C SER A 809 21.08 11.39 6.56
N MET A 810 21.59 12.53 7.04
CA MET A 810 23.02 12.79 7.10
C MET A 810 23.45 13.42 8.42
N GLY A 811 24.77 13.54 8.56
CA GLY A 811 25.43 13.99 9.77
C GLY A 811 25.37 12.98 10.92
N PRO A 812 25.89 13.36 12.09
CA PRO A 812 25.96 12.47 13.25
C PRO A 812 24.57 11.97 13.66
N ASN A 813 24.41 10.65 13.67
CA ASN A 813 23.15 9.95 13.96
C ASN A 813 22.01 10.22 12.98
N GLY A 814 22.30 10.70 11.77
CA GLY A 814 21.28 11.06 10.77
C GLY A 814 20.36 12.19 11.24
N ALA A 815 20.91 13.15 11.98
CA ALA A 815 20.15 14.26 12.57
C ALA A 815 19.89 15.43 11.61
N ASN A 816 20.58 15.47 10.47
CA ASN A 816 20.33 16.41 9.39
C ASN A 816 19.60 15.70 8.25
N ILE A 817 18.78 16.42 7.49
CA ILE A 817 18.02 15.86 6.37
C ILE A 817 18.20 16.73 5.13
N LEU A 818 18.53 16.10 4.01
CA LEU A 818 18.23 16.64 2.69
C LEU A 818 16.78 16.30 2.36
N ARG A 819 15.94 17.32 2.18
CA ARG A 819 14.49 17.18 1.94
C ARG A 819 14.07 17.98 0.73
N TYR A 820 13.24 17.38 -0.11
CA TYR A 820 12.45 18.10 -1.10
C TYR A 820 11.12 17.37 -1.35
N ASP A 821 10.17 18.12 -1.87
CA ASP A 821 8.80 17.69 -2.09
C ASP A 821 8.58 17.55 -3.60
N LEU A 822 8.10 16.39 -4.05
CA LEU A 822 7.78 16.17 -5.46
C LEU A 822 6.52 16.95 -5.89
N GLU A 823 5.63 17.28 -4.95
CA GLU A 823 4.43 18.11 -5.17
C GLU A 823 4.78 19.59 -5.38
N ASP A 824 5.98 20.02 -5.00
CA ASP A 824 6.37 21.42 -5.15
C ASP A 824 6.70 21.72 -6.61
N ASN A 825 5.68 22.20 -7.33
CA ASN A 825 5.77 22.58 -8.72
C ASN A 825 6.64 23.83 -8.97
N ILE A 826 7.06 24.56 -7.93
CA ILE A 826 8.01 25.69 -8.05
C ILE A 826 9.00 25.64 -6.87
N PRO A 827 9.88 24.62 -6.83
CA PRO A 827 10.75 24.44 -5.68
C PRO A 827 11.70 25.64 -5.52
N PRO A 828 11.96 26.10 -4.28
CA PRO A 828 12.82 27.26 -4.05
C PRO A 828 14.21 27.09 -4.66
N GLY A 829 14.60 28.03 -5.52
CA GLY A 829 15.92 28.03 -6.19
C GLY A 829 15.99 27.23 -7.48
N ASP A 830 14.91 26.54 -7.88
CA ASP A 830 14.83 25.83 -9.14
C ASP A 830 14.93 26.77 -10.36
N LYS A 831 15.46 26.23 -11.46
CA LYS A 831 15.51 26.88 -12.78
C LYS A 831 14.76 25.99 -13.78
N PRO A 832 13.42 26.13 -13.84
CA PRO A 832 12.56 25.17 -14.50
C PRO A 832 12.85 25.03 -16.00
N GLY A 833 12.65 23.82 -16.52
CA GLY A 833 12.92 23.41 -17.90
C GLY A 833 13.25 21.92 -17.98
N TYR A 834 13.35 21.35 -19.19
CA TYR A 834 13.65 19.91 -19.36
C TYR A 834 15.10 19.51 -18.94
N TRP A 835 15.89 20.48 -18.47
CA TRP A 835 17.23 20.33 -17.87
C TRP A 835 17.20 20.35 -16.33
N SER A 836 16.03 20.52 -15.71
CA SER A 836 15.87 20.50 -14.26
C SER A 836 15.31 19.15 -13.83
N GLU A 837 16.01 18.46 -12.93
CA GLU A 837 15.52 17.21 -12.31
C GLU A 837 14.19 17.46 -11.57
N ALA A 838 14.03 18.64 -10.96
CA ALA A 838 12.81 19.04 -10.29
C ALA A 838 11.65 19.22 -11.27
N SER A 839 11.91 19.58 -12.53
CA SER A 839 10.86 19.66 -13.57
C SER A 839 10.39 18.28 -14.03
N VAL A 840 11.29 17.30 -14.05
CA VAL A 840 10.96 15.92 -14.39
C VAL A 840 10.19 15.25 -13.26
N GLN A 841 10.70 15.33 -12.02
CA GLN A 841 10.08 14.64 -10.89
C GLN A 841 8.67 15.15 -10.59
N SER A 842 8.45 16.48 -10.60
CA SER A 842 7.14 17.05 -10.23
C SER A 842 6.12 16.73 -11.32
N LEU A 843 6.49 16.89 -12.59
CA LEU A 843 5.59 16.55 -13.70
C LEU A 843 5.20 15.08 -13.73
N LEU A 844 6.12 14.16 -13.42
CA LEU A 844 5.79 12.73 -13.34
C LEU A 844 4.94 12.41 -12.11
N TRP A 845 5.17 13.11 -11.00
CA TRP A 845 4.36 12.98 -9.78
C TRP A 845 2.93 13.45 -10.03
N ASP A 846 2.75 14.66 -10.56
CA ASP A 846 1.46 15.25 -10.96
C ASP A 846 0.68 14.37 -11.96
N LEU A 847 1.36 13.51 -12.73
CA LEU A 847 0.68 12.56 -13.63
C LEU A 847 0.15 11.33 -12.90
N TYR A 848 0.66 11.03 -11.72
CA TYR A 848 0.48 9.76 -11.02
C TYR A 848 -0.42 9.87 -9.79
N ASP A 849 -0.29 10.96 -9.04
CA ASP A 849 -0.91 11.11 -7.74
C ASP A 849 -2.41 11.48 -7.85
N ASP A 850 -3.08 11.64 -6.70
CA ASP A 850 -4.51 11.97 -6.62
C ASP A 850 -4.78 13.37 -6.04
N HIS A 851 -3.74 14.18 -5.86
CA HIS A 851 -3.81 15.51 -5.28
C HIS A 851 -4.08 16.61 -6.32
N VAL A 852 -5.36 16.95 -6.48
CA VAL A 852 -5.75 18.04 -7.38
C VAL A 852 -5.15 19.39 -6.97
N ASP A 853 -4.34 19.97 -7.85
CA ASP A 853 -3.77 21.31 -7.72
C ASP A 853 -3.97 22.17 -9.01
N PRO A 854 -3.55 23.44 -9.08
CA PRO A 854 -3.75 24.26 -10.29
C PRO A 854 -3.07 23.76 -11.57
N ALA A 855 -2.06 22.88 -11.44
CA ALA A 855 -1.36 22.23 -12.53
C ALA A 855 -1.82 20.77 -12.74
N ASP A 856 -2.33 20.09 -11.71
CA ASP A 856 -2.83 18.71 -11.74
C ASP A 856 -4.36 18.61 -11.57
N ASN A 857 -5.04 18.08 -12.59
CA ASN A 857 -6.42 17.63 -12.47
C ASN A 857 -6.66 16.24 -13.07
N VAL A 858 -5.60 15.45 -13.28
CA VAL A 858 -5.63 14.14 -13.93
C VAL A 858 -4.73 13.13 -13.25
N GLN A 859 -5.33 12.04 -12.80
CA GLN A 859 -4.58 10.89 -12.31
C GLN A 859 -4.42 9.82 -13.38
N PHE A 860 -3.19 9.36 -13.62
CA PHE A 860 -2.91 8.18 -14.43
C PHE A 860 -2.28 7.04 -13.60
N PRO A 861 -2.67 5.78 -13.86
CA PRO A 861 -2.03 4.65 -13.20
C PRO A 861 -0.56 4.52 -13.64
N LEU A 862 0.29 4.06 -12.72
CA LEU A 862 1.72 3.82 -12.95
C LEU A 862 1.98 2.95 -14.19
N SER A 863 1.06 2.04 -14.56
CA SER A 863 1.18 1.20 -15.76
C SER A 863 1.26 2.00 -17.07
N LEU A 864 0.55 3.13 -17.19
CA LEU A 864 0.63 3.99 -18.37
C LEU A 864 1.96 4.73 -18.44
N ILE A 865 2.40 5.30 -17.30
CA ILE A 865 3.69 5.98 -17.16
C ILE A 865 4.83 4.99 -17.47
N TRP A 866 4.82 3.82 -16.83
CA TRP A 866 5.81 2.77 -17.04
C TRP A 866 5.89 2.31 -18.49
N SER A 867 4.75 2.18 -19.18
CA SER A 867 4.74 1.73 -20.57
C SER A 867 5.37 2.75 -21.54
N ALA A 868 5.16 4.05 -21.30
CA ALA A 868 5.83 5.12 -22.06
C ALA A 868 7.33 5.19 -21.71
N PHE A 869 7.68 4.99 -20.44
CA PHE A 869 9.06 4.88 -19.99
C PHE A 869 9.80 3.72 -20.67
N ALA A 870 9.19 2.53 -20.78
CA ALA A 870 9.80 1.37 -21.41
C ALA A 870 10.01 1.53 -22.93
N ASP A 871 9.16 2.30 -23.62
CA ASP A 871 9.29 2.55 -25.07
C ASP A 871 10.57 3.33 -25.43
N LEU A 872 11.14 4.10 -24.48
CA LEU A 872 12.38 4.84 -24.65
C LEU A 872 13.61 3.95 -24.90
N LYS A 873 13.51 2.63 -24.69
CA LYS A 873 14.62 1.67 -24.87
C LYS A 873 15.33 1.78 -26.23
N ASN A 874 14.60 2.16 -27.27
CA ASN A 874 15.12 2.31 -28.62
C ASN A 874 15.56 3.74 -28.96
N ASP A 875 15.24 4.71 -28.10
CA ASP A 875 15.65 6.10 -28.27
C ASP A 875 17.09 6.32 -27.78
N ARG A 876 17.63 7.50 -28.11
CA ARG A 876 19.00 7.90 -27.81
C ARG A 876 19.00 9.35 -27.40
N PHE A 877 19.92 9.70 -26.50
CA PHE A 877 19.95 11.02 -25.89
C PHE A 877 18.64 11.32 -25.17
N VAL A 878 18.11 10.29 -24.47
CA VAL A 878 16.78 10.33 -23.85
C VAL A 878 16.67 11.45 -22.83
N TYR A 879 15.58 12.22 -22.95
CA TYR A 879 15.22 13.33 -22.08
C TYR A 879 13.69 13.50 -22.04
N LEU A 880 13.18 14.33 -21.13
CA LEU A 880 11.75 14.41 -20.80
C LEU A 880 10.77 14.50 -22.00
N PRO A 881 10.96 15.38 -23.00
CA PRO A 881 10.09 15.44 -24.18
C PRO A 881 9.92 14.12 -24.95
N TYR A 882 10.92 13.23 -25.00
CA TYR A 882 10.74 11.92 -25.65
C TYR A 882 9.78 11.04 -24.86
N PHE A 883 9.86 11.07 -23.53
CA PHE A 883 8.87 10.41 -22.68
C PHE A 883 7.46 10.95 -22.94
N LEU A 884 7.30 12.29 -22.99
CA LEU A 884 6.01 12.93 -23.25
C LEU A 884 5.44 12.55 -24.63
N ASP A 885 6.30 12.46 -25.65
CA ASP A 885 5.89 12.02 -26.99
C ASP A 885 5.38 10.57 -27.01
N HIS A 886 6.06 9.64 -26.34
CA HIS A 886 5.59 8.25 -26.19
C HIS A 886 4.34 8.14 -25.34
N PHE A 887 4.26 8.91 -24.25
CA PHE A 887 3.09 8.94 -23.39
C PHE A 887 1.85 9.42 -24.15
N LEU A 888 1.97 10.46 -24.97
CA LEU A 888 0.88 10.94 -25.83
C LEU A 888 0.53 9.99 -26.98
N ALA A 889 1.50 9.28 -27.53
CA ALA A 889 1.23 8.27 -28.55
C ALA A 889 0.30 7.16 -28.00
N ARG A 890 0.43 6.83 -26.71
CA ARG A 890 -0.44 5.87 -26.00
C ARG A 890 -1.73 6.50 -25.48
N ASN A 891 -1.68 7.78 -25.09
CA ASN A 891 -2.77 8.50 -24.45
C ASN A 891 -3.12 9.81 -25.18
N PRO A 892 -3.63 9.79 -26.43
CA PRO A 892 -3.86 11.01 -27.20
C PRO A 892 -4.82 12.02 -26.55
N ALA A 893 -5.76 11.52 -25.73
CA ALA A 893 -6.72 12.35 -25.01
C ALA A 893 -6.07 13.25 -23.93
N ALA A 894 -4.84 12.94 -23.50
CA ALA A 894 -4.13 13.71 -22.49
C ALA A 894 -3.42 14.97 -23.04
N SER A 895 -3.46 15.21 -24.37
CA SER A 895 -2.67 16.26 -25.04
C SER A 895 -2.85 17.66 -24.45
N ASP A 896 -4.07 18.09 -24.16
CA ASP A 896 -4.33 19.44 -23.67
C ASP A 896 -3.89 19.63 -22.22
N VAL A 897 -4.14 18.62 -21.39
CA VAL A 897 -3.74 18.65 -19.97
C VAL A 897 -2.23 18.62 -19.85
N LEU A 898 -1.56 17.70 -20.55
CA LEU A 898 -0.10 17.61 -20.54
C LEU A 898 0.59 18.88 -21.03
N ARG A 899 0.10 19.50 -22.12
CA ARG A 899 0.65 20.79 -22.57
C ARG A 899 0.57 21.86 -21.49
N THR A 900 -0.52 21.87 -20.72
CA THR A 900 -0.72 22.83 -19.63
C THR A 900 0.26 22.56 -18.48
N MET A 901 0.34 21.31 -18.01
CA MET A 901 1.27 20.88 -16.95
C MET A 901 2.73 21.21 -17.30
N VAL A 902 3.16 20.85 -18.51
CA VAL A 902 4.54 21.06 -18.97
C VAL A 902 4.87 22.55 -19.09
N GLN A 903 3.89 23.39 -19.45
CA GLN A 903 4.06 24.84 -19.50
C GLN A 903 4.27 25.46 -18.12
N PHE A 904 3.70 24.91 -17.03
CA PHE A 904 3.98 25.36 -15.67
C PHE A 904 5.45 25.18 -15.28
N ARG A 905 6.12 24.18 -15.86
CA ARG A 905 7.57 23.96 -15.71
C ARG A 905 8.39 24.71 -16.75
N SER A 906 7.83 25.78 -17.34
CA SER A 906 8.49 26.67 -18.31
C SER A 906 9.01 25.95 -19.57
N ILE A 907 8.37 24.85 -19.96
CA ILE A 907 8.70 24.10 -21.18
C ILE A 907 7.64 24.38 -22.24
N ASP A 908 8.05 24.94 -23.37
CA ASP A 908 7.20 25.16 -24.53
C ASP A 908 7.02 23.86 -25.33
N PHE A 909 6.10 23.01 -24.87
CA PHE A 909 5.79 21.72 -25.45
C PHE A 909 4.62 21.80 -26.43
N GLN A 910 4.85 21.28 -27.64
CA GLN A 910 3.95 21.31 -28.79
C GLN A 910 3.63 19.86 -29.23
N PRO A 911 2.59 19.24 -28.67
CA PRO A 911 2.26 17.82 -28.86
C PRO A 911 2.22 17.32 -30.32
N ASN A 912 1.80 18.19 -31.24
CA ASN A 912 1.56 17.86 -32.65
C ASN A 912 2.71 18.25 -33.58
N VAL A 913 3.83 18.75 -33.04
CA VAL A 913 5.01 19.17 -33.81
C VAL A 913 6.16 18.23 -33.49
N ARG A 914 7.04 17.99 -34.47
CA ARG A 914 8.29 17.26 -34.29
C ARG A 914 9.45 18.10 -34.82
N PRO A 915 10.45 18.44 -34.00
CA PRO A 915 10.57 18.17 -32.55
C PRO A 915 9.46 18.82 -31.71
N SER A 916 9.10 18.19 -30.59
CA SER A 916 7.95 18.56 -29.75
C SER A 916 8.22 19.72 -28.80
N VAL A 917 9.43 20.27 -28.81
CA VAL A 917 9.81 21.47 -28.05
C VAL A 917 10.57 22.44 -28.96
N THR A 918 10.48 23.73 -28.65
CA THR A 918 11.13 24.80 -29.43
C THR A 918 12.66 24.69 -29.47
N ASN A 919 13.28 24.20 -28.39
CA ASN A 919 14.72 23.94 -28.30
C ASN A 919 14.96 22.45 -28.02
N PRO A 920 14.96 21.58 -29.03
CA PRO A 920 15.17 20.14 -28.83
C PRO A 920 16.62 19.79 -28.50
N PHE A 921 16.81 18.62 -27.87
CA PHE A 921 18.11 18.05 -27.55
C PHE A 921 18.23 16.66 -28.20
N PRO A 922 19.27 16.38 -29.01
CA PRO A 922 20.24 17.32 -29.58
C PRO A 922 19.60 18.35 -30.52
N ARG A 923 20.20 19.55 -30.63
CA ARG A 923 19.68 20.65 -31.44
C ARG A 923 19.86 20.38 -32.96
N PRO A 924 18.79 20.33 -33.78
CA PRO A 924 18.90 20.16 -35.23
C PRO A 924 19.61 21.33 -35.91
N ILE A 925 20.46 21.01 -36.88
CA ILE A 925 21.24 21.95 -37.69
C ILE A 925 21.24 21.49 -39.15
N ASN A 926 21.33 22.43 -40.11
CA ASN A 926 21.47 22.05 -41.52
C ASN A 926 22.93 21.87 -41.91
N VAL A 927 23.19 20.94 -42.83
CA VAL A 927 24.50 20.86 -43.49
C VAL A 927 24.74 22.15 -44.27
N GLY A 928 25.88 22.79 -44.05
CA GLY A 928 26.24 24.10 -44.58
C GLY A 928 26.05 25.26 -43.61
N ASP A 929 25.32 25.07 -42.51
CA ASP A 929 25.16 26.12 -41.51
C ASP A 929 26.47 26.36 -40.74
N VAL A 930 26.72 27.63 -40.39
CA VAL A 930 27.76 28.02 -39.44
C VAL A 930 27.09 28.45 -38.14
N ILE A 931 27.33 27.72 -37.07
CA ILE A 931 26.69 27.91 -35.78
C ILE A 931 27.67 28.47 -34.79
N THR A 932 27.23 29.47 -34.04
CA THR A 932 28.02 30.05 -32.95
C THR A 932 27.46 29.63 -31.60
N GLY A 933 28.34 29.38 -30.63
CA GLY A 933 27.95 29.07 -29.26
C GLY A 933 29.08 29.34 -28.27
N GLU A 934 28.81 29.11 -26.99
CA GLU A 934 29.80 29.17 -25.92
C GLU A 934 29.56 28.02 -24.94
N VAL A 935 30.64 27.40 -24.48
CA VAL A 935 30.62 26.31 -23.49
C VAL A 935 31.60 26.64 -22.35
N ASP A 936 31.27 26.23 -21.14
CA ASP A 936 32.01 26.53 -19.92
C ASP A 936 31.83 25.44 -18.84
N SER A 937 32.85 24.62 -18.68
CA SER A 937 33.02 23.73 -17.53
C SER A 937 34.04 24.28 -16.53
N LEU A 938 34.82 25.29 -16.91
CA LEU A 938 35.89 25.87 -16.11
C LEU A 938 35.35 26.57 -14.86
N THR A 939 34.25 27.31 -14.98
CA THR A 939 33.68 28.07 -13.87
C THR A 939 33.08 27.15 -12.80
N SER A 940 32.33 26.14 -13.23
CA SER A 940 31.62 25.22 -12.32
C SER A 940 32.48 24.03 -11.86
N LYS A 941 33.54 23.70 -12.60
CA LYS A 941 34.29 22.43 -12.48
C LYS A 941 33.38 21.21 -12.64
N ARG A 942 32.38 21.31 -13.52
CA ARG A 942 31.39 20.26 -13.77
C ARG A 942 31.27 19.95 -15.25
N THR A 943 31.05 18.67 -15.54
CA THR A 943 30.93 18.11 -16.88
C THR A 943 29.48 17.88 -17.32
N ASN A 944 28.53 17.96 -16.38
CA ASN A 944 27.15 17.52 -16.55
C ASN A 944 26.12 18.66 -16.56
N LEU A 945 26.55 19.90 -16.84
CA LEU A 945 25.64 21.05 -16.99
C LEU A 945 25.35 21.31 -18.48
N VAL A 946 24.21 21.95 -18.80
CA VAL A 946 23.87 22.36 -20.18
C VAL A 946 24.95 23.22 -20.85
N GLN A 947 25.71 23.95 -20.04
CA GLN A 947 26.79 24.83 -20.47
C GLN A 947 28.13 24.09 -20.64
N SER A 948 28.29 22.89 -20.10
CA SER A 948 29.55 22.14 -20.16
C SER A 948 29.83 21.58 -21.56
N SER A 949 28.75 21.17 -22.26
CA SER A 949 28.77 20.61 -23.61
C SER A 949 27.54 21.00 -24.40
N HIS A 950 27.68 21.18 -25.71
CA HIS A 950 26.57 21.37 -26.65
C HIS A 950 26.45 20.18 -27.60
N PHE A 951 25.21 19.72 -27.81
CA PHE A 951 24.87 18.62 -28.72
C PHE A 951 24.03 19.12 -29.88
N MET A 952 24.48 18.84 -31.10
CA MET A 952 23.80 19.20 -32.34
C MET A 952 23.56 17.97 -33.21
N SER A 953 22.44 17.92 -33.93
CA SER A 953 22.14 16.83 -34.88
C SER A 953 22.02 17.34 -36.31
N PHE A 954 22.53 16.58 -37.28
CA PHE A 954 22.36 16.88 -38.70
C PHE A 954 22.05 15.61 -39.48
N THR A 955 21.34 15.76 -40.60
CA THR A 955 21.00 14.64 -41.49
C THR A 955 21.63 14.86 -42.86
N THR A 956 22.17 13.79 -43.46
CA THR A 956 22.82 13.84 -44.78
C THR A 956 22.44 12.63 -45.63
N THR A 957 22.56 12.78 -46.95
CA THR A 957 22.47 11.68 -47.94
C THR A 957 23.75 10.85 -48.04
N GLY A 958 24.75 11.17 -47.23
CA GLY A 958 26.06 10.52 -47.23
C GLY A 958 27.06 11.19 -48.18
N GLY A 959 28.35 11.07 -47.86
CA GLY A 959 29.41 11.77 -48.58
C GLY A 959 30.69 11.93 -47.76
N ALA A 960 31.61 12.75 -48.26
CA ALA A 960 32.77 13.19 -47.49
C ALA A 960 32.34 14.32 -46.55
N ALA A 961 32.37 14.05 -45.24
CA ALA A 961 32.03 15.01 -44.21
C ALA A 961 33.28 15.73 -43.67
N SER A 962 33.15 17.03 -43.46
CA SER A 962 34.12 17.90 -42.80
C SER A 962 33.39 18.69 -41.72
N ILE A 963 33.75 18.45 -40.46
CA ILE A 963 33.16 19.10 -39.29
C ILE A 963 34.27 19.88 -38.62
N ARG A 964 34.15 21.21 -38.65
CA ARG A 964 35.18 22.11 -38.17
C ARG A 964 34.67 22.97 -37.03
N LEU A 965 35.39 22.96 -35.92
CA LEU A 965 35.17 23.78 -34.74
C LEU A 965 36.27 24.82 -34.64
N GLU A 966 35.95 26.09 -34.83
CA GLU A 966 36.87 27.21 -34.62
C GLU A 966 36.62 27.85 -33.26
N ILE A 967 37.65 27.95 -32.42
CA ILE A 967 37.58 28.68 -31.15
C ILE A 967 37.69 30.18 -31.47
N ALA A 968 36.55 30.88 -31.37
CA ALA A 968 36.36 32.26 -31.81
C ALA A 968 36.73 33.31 -30.74
N GLY A 969 36.97 32.88 -29.50
CA GLY A 969 37.40 33.73 -28.40
C GLY A 969 37.20 33.06 -27.04
N LEU A 970 37.55 33.79 -25.98
CA LEU A 970 37.36 33.32 -24.60
C LEU A 970 35.87 33.12 -24.29
N GLY A 971 35.57 32.02 -23.61
CA GLY A 971 34.25 31.75 -23.07
C GLY A 971 33.98 32.49 -21.75
N PRO A 972 32.82 32.22 -21.11
CA PRO A 972 32.44 32.84 -19.84
C PRO A 972 33.46 32.71 -18.70
N GLY A 973 34.29 31.66 -18.70
CA GLY A 973 35.35 31.47 -17.70
C GLY A 973 36.52 32.46 -17.82
N ASP A 974 36.58 33.24 -18.91
CA ASP A 974 37.53 34.34 -19.16
C ASP A 974 39.00 34.02 -18.82
N ASN A 975 39.43 32.81 -19.14
CA ASN A 975 40.79 32.35 -18.88
C ASN A 975 41.49 31.94 -20.18
N PRO A 976 42.51 32.71 -20.63
CA PRO A 976 43.24 32.40 -21.86
C PRO A 976 44.09 31.14 -21.76
N GLU A 977 44.36 30.58 -20.57
CA GLU A 977 45.09 29.32 -20.39
C GLU A 977 44.19 28.07 -20.39
N ALA A 978 42.87 28.27 -20.43
CA ALA A 978 41.87 27.20 -20.36
C ALA A 978 40.74 27.42 -21.38
N ASN A 979 41.14 27.65 -22.63
CA ASN A 979 40.29 27.94 -23.79
C ASN A 979 40.47 26.87 -24.87
N ASP A 980 40.40 25.61 -24.45
CA ASP A 980 40.55 24.42 -25.29
C ASP A 980 39.21 23.65 -25.33
N LEU A 981 38.70 23.39 -26.54
CA LEU A 981 37.40 22.78 -26.77
C LEU A 981 37.56 21.56 -27.66
N ASP A 982 36.96 20.44 -27.26
CA ASP A 982 37.02 19.22 -28.06
C ASP A 982 35.78 19.05 -28.94
N LEU A 983 35.96 18.30 -30.03
CA LEU A 983 34.92 17.96 -31.00
C LEU A 983 34.73 16.44 -31.10
N PHE A 984 33.49 15.98 -31.02
CA PHE A 984 33.11 14.58 -31.15
C PHE A 984 32.02 14.39 -32.20
N LEU A 985 32.13 13.34 -33.01
CA LEU A 985 31.12 12.93 -33.97
C LEU A 985 30.59 11.54 -33.63
N MET A 986 29.28 11.42 -33.46
CA MET A 986 28.57 10.18 -33.18
C MET A 986 27.55 9.88 -34.29
N ASP A 987 27.22 8.60 -34.48
CA ASP A 987 26.00 8.24 -35.21
C ASP A 987 24.74 8.51 -34.37
N VAL A 988 23.56 8.41 -34.99
CA VAL A 988 22.27 8.59 -34.28
C VAL A 988 22.09 7.63 -33.09
N ASN A 989 22.85 6.52 -33.05
CA ASN A 989 22.81 5.57 -31.94
C ASN A 989 23.68 5.98 -30.75
N GLY A 990 24.36 7.14 -30.83
CA GLY A 990 25.30 7.62 -29.82
C GLY A 990 26.68 6.93 -29.89
N ARG A 991 26.95 6.13 -30.92
CA ARG A 991 28.27 5.49 -31.07
C ARG A 991 29.24 6.49 -31.66
N LEU A 992 30.37 6.69 -30.97
CA LEU A 992 31.47 7.52 -31.43
C LEU A 992 32.03 7.00 -32.76
N LEU A 993 32.06 7.88 -33.77
CA LEU A 993 32.64 7.61 -35.08
C LEU A 993 34.06 8.16 -35.18
N ASP A 994 34.25 9.40 -34.74
CA ASP A 994 35.54 10.07 -34.72
C ASP A 994 35.55 11.21 -33.68
N ARG A 995 36.74 11.67 -33.29
CA ARG A 995 36.93 12.79 -32.38
C ARG A 995 38.19 13.58 -32.71
N SER A 996 38.19 14.85 -32.33
CA SER A 996 39.33 15.76 -32.42
C SER A 996 39.49 16.41 -31.05
N ASP A 997 40.51 15.93 -30.30
CA ASP A 997 40.77 16.18 -28.87
C ASP A 997 42.25 16.51 -28.62
N ARG A 998 42.92 17.12 -29.61
CA ARG A 998 44.39 17.31 -29.62
C ARG A 998 44.83 18.72 -29.95
N GLY A 999 43.91 19.65 -30.15
CA GLY A 999 44.24 21.05 -30.31
C GLY A 999 45.08 21.54 -29.13
N LEU A 1000 46.06 22.40 -29.40
CA LEU A 1000 46.60 23.21 -28.32
C LEU A 1000 45.53 24.25 -27.93
N ASN A 1001 45.63 24.77 -26.72
CA ASN A 1001 44.74 25.79 -26.21
C ASN A 1001 44.51 26.95 -27.21
N GLY A 1002 43.25 27.15 -27.62
CA GLY A 1002 42.83 28.13 -28.61
C GLY A 1002 42.92 27.70 -30.08
N GLU A 1003 43.36 26.47 -30.39
CA GLU A 1003 43.41 25.93 -31.75
C GLU A 1003 42.04 25.36 -32.21
N SER A 1004 41.85 25.28 -33.52
CA SER A 1004 40.61 24.73 -34.11
C SER A 1004 40.65 23.21 -34.19
N GLU A 1005 39.52 22.56 -33.96
CA GLU A 1005 39.34 21.12 -34.13
C GLU A 1005 38.72 20.78 -35.50
N LEU A 1006 39.11 19.64 -36.09
CA LEU A 1006 38.62 19.19 -37.40
C LEU A 1006 38.46 17.67 -37.44
N ILE A 1007 37.24 17.24 -37.74
CA ILE A 1007 36.93 15.85 -38.08
C ILE A 1007 36.69 15.75 -39.59
N SER A 1008 37.33 14.80 -40.26
CA SER A 1008 37.19 14.58 -41.71
C SER A 1008 37.13 13.09 -42.05
N LEU A 1009 35.97 12.63 -42.50
CA LEU A 1009 35.70 11.21 -42.76
C LEU A 1009 34.60 11.05 -43.82
N ARG A 1010 34.44 9.84 -44.36
CA ARG A 1010 33.24 9.49 -45.15
C ARG A 1010 32.17 8.92 -44.25
N ILE A 1011 30.95 9.44 -44.38
CA ILE A 1011 29.77 8.97 -43.64
C ILE A 1011 28.66 8.52 -44.62
N PRO A 1012 27.91 7.46 -44.31
CA PRO A 1012 26.74 7.07 -45.09
C PRO A 1012 25.56 8.05 -44.95
N ALA A 1013 24.47 7.77 -45.66
CA ALA A 1013 23.21 8.47 -45.42
C ALA A 1013 22.70 8.18 -44.01
N GLY A 1014 22.24 9.21 -43.31
CA GLY A 1014 21.72 9.07 -41.95
C GLY A 1014 21.77 10.36 -41.15
N THR A 1015 21.41 10.23 -39.88
CA THR A 1015 21.48 11.30 -38.88
C THR A 1015 22.70 11.08 -37.98
N TYR A 1016 23.37 12.18 -37.64
CA TYR A 1016 24.60 12.22 -36.86
C TYR A 1016 24.50 13.25 -35.77
N VAL A 1017 25.26 13.06 -34.68
CA VAL A 1017 25.31 13.98 -33.55
C VAL A 1017 26.73 14.49 -33.38
N VAL A 1018 26.87 15.81 -33.29
CA VAL A 1018 28.12 16.50 -32.98
C VAL A 1018 28.04 16.98 -31.53
N GLU A 1019 29.06 16.65 -30.74
CA GLU A 1019 29.25 17.22 -29.41
C GLU A 1019 30.44 18.18 -29.45
N VAL A 1020 30.22 19.39 -28.93
CA VAL A 1020 31.27 20.37 -28.63
C VAL A 1020 31.35 20.46 -27.12
N ARG A 1021 32.50 20.10 -26.54
CA ARG A 1021 32.65 20.04 -25.08
C ARG A 1021 33.82 20.87 -24.61
N SER A 1022 33.69 21.36 -23.38
CA SER A 1022 34.69 22.24 -22.75
C SER A 1022 35.54 21.53 -21.71
N TYR A 1023 35.61 20.20 -21.71
CA TYR A 1023 36.38 19.42 -20.74
C TYR A 1023 36.92 18.14 -21.37
N TYR A 1024 37.98 17.60 -20.79
CA TYR A 1024 38.53 16.30 -21.17
C TYR A 1024 39.22 15.61 -20.00
N THR A 1025 39.48 14.31 -20.18
CA THR A 1025 40.24 13.51 -19.22
C THR A 1025 41.66 13.34 -19.73
N LYS A 1026 42.66 13.72 -18.92
CA LYS A 1026 44.08 13.51 -19.27
C LYS A 1026 44.37 12.01 -19.36
N ALA A 1027 44.95 11.60 -20.48
CA ALA A 1027 45.31 10.21 -20.70
C ALA A 1027 46.35 9.70 -19.68
N GLU A 1028 47.28 10.54 -19.21
CA GLU A 1028 48.36 10.08 -18.31
C GLU A 1028 47.93 9.97 -16.85
N THR A 1029 47.05 10.87 -16.40
CA THR A 1029 46.69 10.98 -14.97
C THR A 1029 45.26 10.54 -14.66
N GLY A 1030 44.41 10.42 -15.68
CA GLY A 1030 42.97 10.22 -15.50
C GLY A 1030 42.24 11.45 -14.91
N GLY A 1031 42.94 12.57 -14.69
CA GLY A 1031 42.37 13.78 -14.13
C GLY A 1031 41.54 14.57 -15.14
N LEU A 1032 40.43 15.15 -14.70
CA LEU A 1032 39.60 16.05 -15.49
C LEU A 1032 40.27 17.42 -15.66
N VAL A 1033 40.26 17.93 -16.88
CA VAL A 1033 40.61 19.30 -17.25
C VAL A 1033 39.34 20.01 -17.67
N PHE A 1034 39.18 21.23 -17.19
CA PHE A 1034 38.02 22.07 -17.45
C PHE A 1034 38.46 23.32 -18.19
N ASN A 1035 37.72 23.67 -19.23
CA ASN A 1035 37.96 24.79 -20.12
C ASN A 1035 36.67 25.60 -20.34
N SER A 1036 36.81 26.74 -21.03
CA SER A 1036 35.72 27.58 -21.45
C SER A 1036 36.07 28.30 -22.75
N GLY A 1037 35.16 28.32 -23.72
CA GLY A 1037 35.42 28.93 -25.01
C GLY A 1037 34.17 29.33 -25.78
N ARG A 1038 34.31 30.36 -26.61
CA ARG A 1038 33.34 30.70 -27.67
C ARG A 1038 33.76 30.02 -28.96
N TYR A 1039 32.81 29.46 -29.69
CA TYR A 1039 33.10 28.69 -30.88
C TYR A 1039 32.24 29.06 -32.09
N ARG A 1040 32.76 28.71 -33.28
CA ARG A 1040 32.02 28.59 -34.54
C ARG A 1040 32.15 27.16 -35.05
N LEU A 1041 31.03 26.47 -35.20
CA LEU A 1041 30.97 25.12 -35.75
C LEU A 1041 30.44 25.19 -37.19
N SER A 1042 31.07 24.46 -38.10
CA SER A 1042 30.56 24.25 -39.46
C SER A 1042 30.54 22.77 -39.80
N VAL A 1043 29.46 22.32 -40.43
CA VAL A 1043 29.29 20.94 -40.90
C VAL A 1043 29.08 20.95 -42.40
N LEU A 1044 29.99 20.34 -43.14
CA LEU A 1044 29.92 20.21 -44.60
C LEU A 1044 29.90 18.73 -44.96
N VAL A 1045 29.03 18.34 -45.90
CA VAL A 1045 29.03 16.99 -46.50
C VAL A 1045 28.93 17.13 -48.01
N GLN A 1046 29.89 16.54 -48.72
CA GLN A 1046 30.03 16.62 -50.19
C GLN A 1046 29.94 15.26 -50.86
#